data_AF-A0A850G6B8-F1
#
_entry.id   AF-A0A850G6B8-F1
#
_cell.length_a   1.000
_cell.length_b   1.000
_cell.length_c   1.000
_cell.angle_alpha   90.00
_cell.angle_beta   90.00
_cell.angle_gamma   90.00
#
_symmetry.space_group_name_H-M   'P 1'
#
loop_
_entity.id
_entity.type
_entity.pdbx_description
1 polymer ?
#
loop_
_entity_poly.entity_id
_entity_poly.type
_entity_poly.pdbx_seq_one_letter_code
_entity_poly.pdbx_strand_id
1 'polypeptide(L)'
;MRSLRPWSISLAFVLLAGAAGCKGKASASEGEPGAEGAAEGQGDAADTADTDDAEPSLDELLAGHDFPLLIWSIHTVSKDYYDASRFDPHGQLEAAVDYLGLHTPEFFATVEGGQLAVTVRDQSRRFSLDQAKDLDSAAALLEEVIAFTRDVLGLEDEPLHELEYAAINGFLSPLDPHTILLTPEENAELGIKTRGSFGGIGAEIVARNRRIEVVRVLPDSPAMAAGLLDGDVILEIDDQSTVNLGVVDAQGLLRGPVDSEVVLEVLRDTKRVKLTITRGRIAIPTVVAEMLPGRVGYVQVTTFQEDTAAKLKEALEQFQGSGELAGLVMDLRGNSGGLLAQAVGILNQFVTAGELVIVRSSFGREHQDATKELVVPMGLPVVTLVDEESASAAEIVGGSMKHLDRGVVIGRASFGKGTVQELRRATPYGRELALKMTIAEYRVAGDRRIQSVGVIPDLRLLPVELFEYEGVGRYYDAERFERQRERARTAHLPSAVHDASAKADAELARSKLQLRYLAVGPGGLADLPPLEEGEPRQMLDPEIRLAREIALGLGEHEGRRAQLEALPALVEGLAASEDQHVRAAMEPWKIDWSAVDDPADEQTPVAVALSLPNEPILAGEPFTLHVEVKNTSERHLERVHLITDCARDELDGIELLVGALAPGASESRDLQLQVLPWNPDFVDTLSVAAHVGEPGDEPDGAASERLRVSGRPRPRFAVDYWIIDDPHLAAKGPARPEPELGFEELEPFVVQGNGDGLIQPGEHVLFAFSAQNAGAASSDPRAILRNLSGRQGLLEEGLVYRGPLPAGGEFSGAFGVAISPSADPSLPLELELTVGDATLREGVDDKLPLRVLPGRPAAVELDAAQRRRRVLADGPARLYNGADASSPVVTQLAPGQVLVARAAAGDWLAVDAPEPGRRLWVPGDLVEPASEGKAASLRRDHRMIDPPELELSPIGEDGSGVVSGERVKVEGIARHHTRVRDVVVTVRASGPAQPERKVFYLANRALEGEEAKSLGFSAEVPLAAGSNRVQILVRDHDKVERRHELWIFRADD
;
A
#
# COMPACT_ATOMS: atom_id res chain seq x y z
N MET A 1 -37.25 13.46 40.25
CA MET A 1 -37.79 14.29 39.14
C MET A 1 -36.77 15.36 38.78
N ARG A 2 -35.85 15.04 37.86
CA ARG A 2 -35.06 15.98 37.05
C ARG A 2 -35.02 15.35 35.65
N SER A 3 -35.22 16.19 34.65
CA SER A 3 -35.69 15.85 33.30
C SER A 3 -34.64 15.19 32.40
N LEU A 4 -35.07 14.14 31.72
CA LEU A 4 -34.43 13.52 30.55
C LEU A 4 -34.38 14.50 29.35
N ARG A 5 -33.27 14.52 28.61
CA ARG A 5 -33.20 14.98 27.22
C ARG A 5 -32.73 13.80 26.35
N PRO A 6 -33.44 13.46 25.25
CA PRO A 6 -32.94 12.49 24.28
C PRO A 6 -31.98 13.15 23.28
N TRP A 7 -30.91 12.45 22.94
CA TRP A 7 -30.01 12.84 21.85
C TRP A 7 -30.77 12.74 20.52
N SER A 8 -30.88 13.88 19.83
CA SER A 8 -31.47 13.97 18.49
C SER A 8 -30.33 14.14 17.51
N ILE A 9 -30.02 13.10 16.73
CA ILE A 9 -29.10 13.21 15.59
C ILE A 9 -29.82 14.06 14.54
N SER A 10 -29.42 15.33 14.41
CA SER A 10 -29.87 16.21 13.33
C SER A 10 -28.76 16.30 12.28
N LEU A 11 -29.01 15.69 11.12
CA LEU A 11 -28.32 16.07 9.88
C LEU A 11 -28.75 17.51 9.54
N ALA A 12 -27.84 18.46 9.61
CA ALA A 12 -28.05 19.81 9.09
C ALA A 12 -27.04 20.09 7.98
N PHE A 13 -27.53 20.06 6.74
CA PHE A 13 -26.90 20.63 5.56
C PHE A 13 -26.80 22.16 5.72
N VAL A 14 -25.62 22.73 5.52
CA VAL A 14 -25.45 24.18 5.34
C VAL A 14 -25.06 24.44 3.88
N LEU A 15 -26.05 24.94 3.13
CA LEU A 15 -25.87 25.59 1.84
C LEU A 15 -25.43 27.04 2.08
N LEU A 16 -24.24 27.40 1.58
CA LEU A 16 -23.80 28.79 1.45
C LEU A 16 -24.23 29.31 0.07
N ALA A 17 -25.18 30.24 0.06
CA ALA A 17 -25.44 31.12 -1.08
C ALA A 17 -25.15 32.56 -0.64
N GLY A 18 -24.16 33.19 -1.27
CA GLY A 18 -23.82 34.59 -1.04
C GLY A 18 -24.77 35.55 -1.77
N ALA A 19 -25.00 36.73 -1.20
CA ALA A 19 -25.05 38.00 -1.92
C ALA A 19 -25.15 39.20 -0.96
N ALA A 20 -24.13 40.07 -1.05
CA ALA A 20 -24.16 41.53 -1.04
C ALA A 20 -25.06 42.32 -0.05
N GLY A 21 -24.46 43.25 0.69
CA GLY A 21 -25.20 44.40 1.20
C GLY A 21 -24.55 45.26 2.27
N CYS A 22 -23.55 46.05 1.88
CA CYS A 22 -23.20 47.38 2.43
C CYS A 22 -24.08 47.99 3.55
N LYS A 23 -23.49 48.29 4.72
CA LYS A 23 -23.26 49.64 5.29
C LYS A 23 -23.08 49.60 6.81
N GLY A 24 -21.99 50.21 7.26
CA GLY A 24 -21.75 50.48 8.68
C GLY A 24 -22.35 51.79 9.19
N LYS A 25 -22.26 51.89 10.53
CA LYS A 25 -22.29 53.05 11.42
C LYS A 25 -23.64 53.66 11.84
N ALA A 26 -23.90 53.58 13.15
CA ALA A 26 -24.01 54.69 14.13
C ALA A 26 -24.91 54.22 15.31
N SER A 27 -24.37 54.00 16.52
CA SER A 27 -24.26 54.94 17.67
C SER A 27 -25.58 55.30 18.38
N ALA A 28 -25.47 55.46 19.72
CA ALA A 28 -26.41 56.00 20.73
C ALA A 28 -27.13 54.89 21.53
N SER A 29 -26.78 54.60 22.80
CA SER A 29 -26.81 55.38 24.06
C SER A 29 -28.18 55.35 24.77
N GLU A 30 -28.11 55.31 26.11
CA GLU A 30 -29.17 55.45 27.13
C GLU A 30 -29.97 54.16 27.42
N GLY A 31 -30.22 53.73 28.65
CA GLY A 31 -29.92 54.27 29.98
C GLY A 31 -30.44 53.27 31.05
N GLU A 32 -29.76 53.22 32.18
CA GLU A 32 -30.26 52.74 33.48
C GLU A 32 -31.36 53.69 34.03
N PRO A 33 -32.06 53.47 35.18
CA PRO A 33 -31.70 52.61 36.33
C PRO A 33 -32.85 51.87 37.08
N GLY A 34 -32.45 51.03 38.04
CA GLY A 34 -32.98 51.10 39.41
C GLY A 34 -33.74 49.89 39.96
N ALA A 35 -33.19 49.26 41.02
CA ALA A 35 -33.73 49.37 42.39
C ALA A 35 -32.98 48.43 43.37
N GLU A 36 -32.49 49.03 44.46
CA GLU A 36 -31.92 48.39 45.64
C GLU A 36 -32.99 47.66 46.49
N GLY A 37 -32.55 46.66 47.24
CA GLY A 37 -33.28 46.08 48.37
C GLY A 37 -32.34 45.25 49.24
N ALA A 38 -31.93 45.82 50.39
CA ALA A 38 -31.13 45.18 51.43
C ALA A 38 -32.01 44.60 52.55
N ALA A 39 -31.57 43.49 53.19
CA ALA A 39 -31.42 43.31 54.65
C ALA A 39 -31.39 41.82 55.10
N GLU A 40 -30.33 41.49 55.86
CA GLU A 40 -30.23 40.69 57.11
C GLU A 40 -30.98 39.33 57.25
N GLY A 41 -30.46 38.23 57.82
CA GLY A 41 -29.23 37.90 58.56
C GLY A 41 -29.40 36.53 59.29
N GLN A 42 -28.29 35.95 59.79
CA GLN A 42 -28.12 34.77 60.70
C GLN A 42 -28.40 33.36 60.09
N GLY A 43 -27.59 32.31 60.25
CA GLY A 43 -26.32 32.06 60.95
C GLY A 43 -25.97 30.55 60.91
N ASP A 44 -24.67 30.25 60.95
CA ASP A 44 -23.97 28.98 61.29
C ASP A 44 -24.24 27.68 60.49
N ALA A 45 -23.24 27.21 59.74
CA ALA A 45 -22.19 26.32 60.25
C ALA A 45 -21.28 25.87 59.09
N ALA A 46 -19.98 25.85 59.35
CA ALA A 46 -18.93 25.52 58.39
C ALA A 46 -19.08 24.10 57.82
N ASP A 47 -18.97 23.98 56.50
CA ASP A 47 -18.39 22.81 55.86
C ASP A 47 -17.38 23.29 54.82
N THR A 48 -16.20 22.71 54.89
CA THR A 48 -14.99 23.10 54.15
C THR A 48 -15.23 22.98 52.65
N ALA A 49 -15.07 24.08 51.92
CA ALA A 49 -14.99 24.06 50.48
C ALA A 49 -13.68 23.38 50.05
N ASP A 50 -13.81 22.15 49.55
CA ASP A 50 -12.91 21.62 48.54
C ASP A 50 -12.92 22.60 47.37
N THR A 51 -11.76 23.11 47.02
CA THR A 51 -11.52 23.78 45.76
C THR A 51 -11.60 22.73 44.66
N ASP A 52 -12.71 22.69 43.93
CA ASP A 52 -12.83 22.02 42.64
C ASP A 52 -11.77 22.61 41.69
N ASP A 53 -10.70 21.85 41.43
CA ASP A 53 -9.84 22.04 40.27
C ASP A 53 -10.66 21.67 39.02
N ALA A 54 -11.31 22.67 38.40
CA ALA A 54 -11.96 22.47 37.13
C ALA A 54 -10.90 22.14 36.07
N GLU A 55 -11.03 21.00 35.38
CA GLU A 55 -10.15 20.65 34.27
C GLU A 55 -10.15 21.79 33.21
N PRO A 56 -8.98 22.19 32.69
CA PRO A 56 -8.90 23.23 31.67
C PRO A 56 -9.70 22.83 30.43
N SER A 57 -10.30 23.81 29.76
CA SER A 57 -10.99 23.57 28.49
C SER A 57 -10.00 23.14 27.40
N LEU A 58 -10.47 22.40 26.39
CA LEU A 58 -9.62 21.95 25.27
C LEU A 58 -8.93 23.13 24.56
N ASP A 59 -9.61 24.26 24.42
CA ASP A 59 -9.03 25.48 23.83
C ASP A 59 -7.89 26.04 24.71
N GLU A 60 -8.02 25.97 26.03
CA GLU A 60 -6.96 26.37 26.98
C GLU A 60 -5.80 25.38 26.99
N LEU A 61 -6.08 24.09 26.83
CA LEU A 61 -5.06 23.05 26.67
C LEU A 61 -4.21 23.32 25.41
N LEU A 62 -4.83 23.67 24.29
CA LEU A 62 -4.14 23.82 23.00
C LEU A 62 -3.40 25.16 22.84
N ALA A 63 -3.80 26.22 23.54
CA ALA A 63 -3.29 27.58 23.34
C ALA A 63 -1.80 27.80 23.68
N GLY A 64 -1.10 26.79 24.20
CA GLY A 64 0.31 26.86 24.60
C GLY A 64 1.27 25.93 23.85
N HIS A 65 0.79 25.18 22.86
CA HIS A 65 1.57 24.14 22.18
C HIS A 65 1.92 24.51 20.73
N ASP A 66 3.15 24.17 20.32
CA ASP A 66 3.65 24.34 18.95
C ASP A 66 2.97 23.34 17.99
N PHE A 67 2.54 22.19 18.51
CA PHE A 67 1.93 21.08 17.77
C PHE A 67 0.54 20.75 18.34
N PRO A 68 -0.47 21.62 18.12
CA PRO A 68 -1.79 21.45 18.72
C PRO A 68 -2.52 20.19 18.22
N LEU A 69 -2.23 19.70 17.02
CA LEU A 69 -2.84 18.48 16.49
C LEU A 69 -2.33 17.23 17.23
N LEU A 70 -1.04 17.14 17.52
CA LEU A 70 -0.46 16.11 18.38
C LEU A 70 -1.16 16.06 19.74
N ILE A 71 -1.22 17.20 20.43
CA ILE A 71 -1.80 17.31 21.76
C ILE A 71 -3.29 16.97 21.73
N TRP A 72 -4.04 17.53 20.78
CA TRP A 72 -5.44 17.21 20.59
C TRP A 72 -5.68 15.71 20.38
N SER A 73 -4.87 15.07 19.53
CA SER A 73 -5.04 13.65 19.18
C SER A 73 -4.83 12.75 20.40
N ILE A 74 -3.70 12.92 21.10
CA ILE A 74 -3.35 12.07 22.23
C ILE A 74 -4.26 12.35 23.44
N HIS A 75 -4.63 13.61 23.67
CA HIS A 75 -5.59 13.96 24.73
C HIS A 75 -6.98 13.37 24.48
N THR A 76 -7.46 13.42 23.22
CA THR A 76 -8.73 12.82 22.85
C THR A 76 -8.72 11.31 23.12
N VAL A 77 -7.62 10.64 22.77
CA VAL A 77 -7.41 9.21 23.07
C VAL A 77 -7.36 8.94 24.57
N SER A 78 -6.66 9.76 25.36
CA SER A 78 -6.54 9.55 26.81
C SER A 78 -7.90 9.60 27.53
N LYS A 79 -8.85 10.37 26.99
CA LYS A 79 -10.21 10.54 27.54
C LYS A 79 -11.21 9.51 27.04
N ASP A 80 -11.20 9.23 25.73
CA ASP A 80 -12.32 8.54 25.07
C ASP A 80 -12.00 7.12 24.57
N TYR A 81 -10.73 6.70 24.58
CA TYR A 81 -10.36 5.37 24.13
C TYR A 81 -10.93 4.28 25.05
N TYR A 82 -11.48 3.22 24.44
CA TYR A 82 -12.31 2.26 25.17
C TYR A 82 -11.54 1.35 26.15
N ASP A 83 -10.26 1.08 25.88
CA ASP A 83 -9.45 0.11 26.61
C ASP A 83 -8.19 0.77 27.18
N ALA A 84 -8.35 1.47 28.31
CA ALA A 84 -7.26 2.14 29.02
C ALA A 84 -6.17 1.17 29.52
N SER A 85 -6.40 -0.15 29.52
CA SER A 85 -5.36 -1.12 29.91
C SER A 85 -4.20 -1.21 28.91
N ARG A 86 -4.39 -0.66 27.71
CA ARG A 86 -3.38 -0.58 26.64
C ARG A 86 -2.48 0.64 26.74
N PHE A 87 -2.73 1.53 27.69
CA PHE A 87 -1.89 2.71 27.89
C PHE A 87 -0.56 2.30 28.52
N ASP A 88 0.52 2.56 27.81
CA ASP A 88 1.92 2.37 28.21
C ASP A 88 2.73 3.56 27.67
N PRO A 89 2.70 4.71 28.37
CA PRO A 89 3.24 5.96 27.85
C PRO A 89 4.68 5.85 27.34
N HIS A 90 5.50 4.98 27.96
CA HIS A 90 6.87 4.71 27.51
C HIS A 90 6.91 3.88 26.23
N GLY A 91 6.13 2.80 26.16
CA GLY A 91 6.01 1.98 24.94
C GLY A 91 5.43 2.76 23.76
N GLN A 92 4.45 3.64 23.99
CA GLN A 92 3.92 4.55 22.96
C GLN A 92 4.97 5.55 22.47
N LEU A 93 5.79 6.10 23.36
CA LEU A 93 6.91 6.96 22.96
C LEU A 93 7.96 6.22 22.13
N GLU A 94 8.33 5.00 22.54
CA GLU A 94 9.28 4.16 21.80
C GLU A 94 8.75 3.83 20.39
N ALA A 95 7.47 3.47 20.28
CA ALA A 95 6.82 3.23 19.00
C ALA A 95 6.77 4.50 18.12
N ALA A 96 6.49 5.67 18.72
CA ALA A 96 6.49 6.95 18.00
C ALA A 96 7.86 7.26 17.39
N VAL A 97 8.94 7.11 18.15
CA VAL A 97 10.29 7.43 17.66
C VAL A 97 10.84 6.38 16.70
N ASP A 98 10.49 5.10 16.87
CA ASP A 98 10.84 4.05 15.91
C ASP A 98 10.14 4.31 14.57
N TYR A 99 8.84 4.67 14.59
CA TYR A 99 8.08 5.03 13.41
C TYR A 99 8.64 6.29 12.74
N LEU A 100 8.97 7.33 13.51
CA LEU A 100 9.63 8.54 13.01
C LEU A 100 10.98 8.22 12.34
N GLY A 101 11.78 7.33 12.93
CA GLY A 101 13.09 6.95 12.38
C GLY A 101 13.02 6.24 11.02
N LEU A 102 11.92 5.53 10.76
CA LEU A 102 11.65 4.90 9.46
C LEU A 102 11.17 5.92 8.40
N HIS A 103 10.41 6.94 8.81
CA HIS A 103 9.87 7.96 7.90
C HIS A 103 10.81 9.16 7.70
N THR A 104 11.75 9.37 8.61
CA THR A 104 12.75 10.44 8.58
C THR A 104 14.15 9.84 8.65
N PRO A 105 14.82 9.62 7.50
CA PRO A 105 16.14 8.98 7.45
C PRO A 105 17.23 9.66 8.29
N GLU A 106 17.12 10.96 8.56
CA GLU A 106 18.04 11.73 9.41
C GLU A 106 17.80 11.53 10.91
N PHE A 107 16.64 11.02 11.30
CA PHE A 107 16.22 10.85 12.68
C PHE A 107 16.56 9.45 13.18
N PHE A 108 17.18 9.34 14.34
CA PHE A 108 17.42 8.07 15.00
C PHE A 108 17.30 8.24 16.50
N ALA A 109 16.66 7.28 17.16
CA ALA A 109 16.48 7.30 18.60
C ALA A 109 16.86 5.95 19.20
N THR A 110 17.43 5.99 20.40
CA THR A 110 17.66 4.80 21.23
C THR A 110 17.22 5.06 22.65
N VAL A 111 16.76 4.01 23.34
CA VAL A 111 16.46 4.06 24.77
C VAL A 111 17.65 3.50 25.54
N GLU A 112 18.28 4.32 26.38
CA GLU A 112 19.44 3.94 27.20
C GLU A 112 19.27 4.47 28.63
N GLY A 113 19.21 3.58 29.62
CA GLY A 113 19.21 3.96 31.03
C GLY A 113 18.03 4.86 31.46
N GLY A 114 16.84 4.64 30.90
CA GLY A 114 15.64 5.46 31.19
C GLY A 114 15.63 6.82 30.48
N GLN A 115 16.53 7.03 29.52
CA GLN A 115 16.56 8.22 28.69
C GLN A 115 16.35 7.83 27.23
N LEU A 116 15.64 8.69 26.50
CA LEU A 116 15.50 8.64 25.07
C LEU A 116 16.60 9.53 24.44
N ALA A 117 17.58 8.91 23.80
CA ALA A 117 18.66 9.59 23.10
C ALA A 117 18.30 9.75 21.62
N VAL A 118 17.97 10.98 21.22
CA VAL A 118 17.58 11.32 19.84
C VAL A 118 18.77 11.95 19.13
N THR A 119 19.04 11.50 17.92
CA THR A 119 20.02 12.06 16.99
C THR A 119 19.32 12.46 15.71
N VAL A 120 19.52 13.70 15.28
CA VAL A 120 19.04 14.23 14.00
C VAL A 120 20.24 14.82 13.28
N ARG A 121 20.59 14.28 12.12
CA ARG A 121 21.85 14.60 11.42
C ARG A 121 23.07 14.42 12.33
N ASP A 122 23.81 15.48 12.62
CA ASP A 122 25.01 15.46 13.47
C ASP A 122 24.75 15.95 14.91
N GLN A 123 23.50 16.28 15.24
CA GLN A 123 23.09 16.81 16.54
C GLN A 123 22.36 15.74 17.36
N SER A 124 22.63 15.69 18.67
CA SER A 124 21.97 14.75 19.58
C SER A 124 21.43 15.45 20.82
N ARG A 125 20.27 15.03 21.30
CA ARG A 125 19.63 15.48 22.53
C ARG A 125 19.08 14.28 23.31
N ARG A 126 19.08 14.38 24.64
CA ARG A 126 18.51 13.35 25.52
C ARG A 126 17.25 13.88 26.19
N PHE A 127 16.26 13.01 26.30
CA PHE A 127 14.95 13.28 26.87
C PHE A 127 14.66 12.26 27.98
N SER A 128 14.13 12.71 29.12
CA SER A 128 13.93 11.84 30.28
C SER A 128 12.58 11.16 30.22
N LEU A 129 12.55 9.83 30.14
CA LEU A 129 11.29 9.08 30.09
C LEU A 129 10.49 9.21 31.38
N ASP A 130 11.14 9.47 32.52
CA ASP A 130 10.46 9.77 33.80
C ASP A 130 9.44 10.92 33.76
N GLN A 131 9.46 11.76 32.71
CA GLN A 131 8.49 12.83 32.48
C GLN A 131 7.15 12.29 31.94
N ALA A 132 7.15 11.16 31.23
CA ALA A 132 6.01 10.55 30.56
C ALA A 132 5.24 9.60 31.49
N LYS A 133 4.51 10.17 32.45
CA LYS A 133 3.77 9.40 33.47
C LYS A 133 2.41 8.89 32.99
N ASP A 134 1.84 9.59 32.03
CA ASP A 134 0.55 9.37 31.38
C ASP A 134 0.67 9.78 29.90
N LEU A 135 -0.40 9.55 29.12
CA LEU A 135 -0.36 9.85 27.69
C LEU A 135 -0.20 11.35 27.40
N ASP A 136 -0.78 12.23 28.21
CA ASP A 136 -0.69 13.68 28.00
C ASP A 136 0.74 14.19 28.24
N SER A 137 1.39 13.75 29.32
CA SER A 137 2.80 14.09 29.58
C SER A 137 3.77 13.42 28.60
N ALA A 138 3.43 12.25 28.06
CA ALA A 138 4.16 11.64 26.96
C ALA A 138 4.00 12.42 25.65
N ALA A 139 2.81 12.93 25.34
CA ALA A 139 2.57 13.80 24.19
C ALA A 139 3.42 15.07 24.25
N ALA A 140 3.51 15.70 25.42
CA ALA A 140 4.38 16.86 25.63
C ALA A 140 5.87 16.53 25.41
N LEU A 141 6.33 15.36 25.87
CA LEU A 141 7.71 14.93 25.62
C LEU A 141 7.97 14.66 24.13
N LEU A 142 7.01 14.04 23.44
CA LEU A 142 7.07 13.81 22.00
C LEU A 142 7.07 15.14 21.22
N GLU A 143 6.31 16.14 21.66
CA GLU A 143 6.33 17.49 21.11
C GLU A 143 7.75 18.08 21.15
N GLU A 144 8.47 17.95 22.28
CA GLU A 144 9.86 18.42 22.36
C GLU A 144 10.79 17.71 21.38
N VAL A 145 10.56 16.42 21.13
CA VAL A 145 11.33 15.61 20.16
C VAL A 145 11.05 16.07 18.72
N ILE A 146 9.78 16.33 18.38
CA ILE A 146 9.39 16.84 17.06
C ILE A 146 9.94 18.26 16.87
N ALA A 147 9.84 19.14 17.86
CA ALA A 147 10.40 20.49 17.82
C ALA A 147 11.91 20.47 17.58
N PHE A 148 12.65 19.62 18.31
CA PHE A 148 14.08 19.43 18.06
C PHE A 148 14.36 18.96 16.62
N THR A 149 13.55 18.04 16.11
CA THR A 149 13.71 17.50 14.75
C THR A 149 13.42 18.56 13.69
N ARG A 150 12.31 19.30 13.82
CA ARG A 150 11.94 20.45 12.99
C ARG A 150 13.08 21.45 12.90
N ASP A 151 13.63 21.86 14.05
CA ASP A 151 14.64 22.91 14.12
C ASP A 151 15.96 22.47 13.47
N VAL A 152 16.37 21.20 13.64
CA VAL A 152 17.60 20.67 13.04
C VAL A 152 17.46 20.45 11.52
N LEU A 153 16.28 20.03 11.07
CA LEU A 153 16.03 19.77 9.66
C LEU A 153 15.62 21.03 8.88
N GLY A 154 15.14 22.07 9.56
CA GLY A 154 14.61 23.28 8.95
C GLY A 154 13.30 23.03 8.21
N LEU A 155 12.41 22.23 8.79
CA LEU A 155 11.13 21.86 8.17
C LEU A 155 10.09 22.96 8.36
N GLU A 156 9.38 23.26 7.29
CA GLU A 156 8.24 24.19 7.24
C GLU A 156 7.11 23.53 6.42
N ASP A 157 5.86 24.00 6.58
CA ASP A 157 4.70 23.56 5.80
C ASP A 157 4.49 22.03 5.75
N GLU A 158 4.35 21.45 4.55
CA GLU A 158 3.96 20.05 4.35
C GLU A 158 4.94 19.03 4.96
N PRO A 159 6.28 19.13 4.76
CA PRO A 159 7.23 18.26 5.46
C PRO A 159 7.10 18.25 6.99
N LEU A 160 6.72 19.38 7.60
CA LEU A 160 6.50 19.45 9.04
C LEU A 160 5.20 18.74 9.45
N HIS A 161 4.14 18.88 8.66
CA HIS A 161 2.89 18.15 8.88
C HIS A 161 3.09 16.64 8.78
N GLU A 162 3.81 16.17 7.76
CA GLU A 162 4.12 14.74 7.59
C GLU A 162 4.92 14.18 8.79
N LEU A 163 5.86 14.96 9.33
CA LEU A 163 6.59 14.61 10.55
C LEU A 163 5.63 14.50 11.76
N GLU A 164 4.71 15.45 11.93
CA GLU A 164 3.71 15.44 13.00
C GLU A 164 2.77 14.22 12.87
N TYR A 165 2.26 13.94 11.66
CA TYR A 165 1.39 12.79 11.40
C TYR A 165 2.08 11.46 11.69
N ALA A 166 3.34 11.32 11.27
CA ALA A 166 4.14 10.13 11.55
C ALA A 166 4.36 9.93 13.06
N ALA A 167 4.64 11.02 13.80
CA ALA A 167 4.79 10.96 15.25
C ALA A 167 3.50 10.50 15.94
N ILE A 168 2.36 11.08 15.56
CA ILE A 168 1.04 10.74 16.12
C ILE A 168 0.72 9.28 15.82
N ASN A 169 0.81 8.85 14.56
CA ASN A 169 0.45 7.48 14.19
C ASN A 169 1.41 6.44 14.78
N GLY A 170 2.70 6.77 14.92
CA GLY A 170 3.64 5.94 15.66
C GLY A 170 3.26 5.79 17.13
N PHE A 171 2.85 6.89 17.79
CA PHE A 171 2.38 6.89 19.18
C PHE A 171 1.10 6.09 19.38
N LEU A 172 0.16 6.16 18.43
CA LEU A 172 -1.11 5.44 18.50
C LEU A 172 -0.98 3.94 18.17
N SER A 173 0.05 3.55 17.42
CA SER A 173 0.22 2.20 16.90
C SER A 173 0.15 1.06 17.94
N PRO A 174 0.61 1.21 19.20
CA PRO A 174 0.49 0.14 20.21
C PRO A 174 -0.93 -0.03 20.78
N LEU A 175 -1.84 0.93 20.59
CA LEU A 175 -3.20 0.90 21.13
C LEU A 175 -4.06 -0.10 20.36
N ASP A 176 -4.33 0.24 19.11
CA ASP A 176 -4.88 -0.61 18.08
C ASP A 176 -4.61 0.02 16.71
N PRO A 177 -4.55 -0.76 15.62
CA PRO A 177 -4.31 -0.22 14.28
C PRO A 177 -5.60 0.24 13.59
N HIS A 178 -6.69 0.40 14.33
CA HIS A 178 -7.87 1.13 13.87
C HIS A 178 -7.89 2.57 14.37
N THR A 179 -7.09 2.85 15.40
CA THR A 179 -6.89 4.14 16.03
C THR A 179 -5.73 4.85 15.36
N ILE A 180 -6.06 5.70 14.38
CA ILE A 180 -5.10 6.40 13.55
C ILE A 180 -5.59 7.82 13.27
N LEU A 181 -4.65 8.73 13.14
CA LEU A 181 -4.90 10.03 12.54
C LEU A 181 -4.92 9.86 11.02
N LEU A 182 -6.04 10.21 10.41
CA LEU A 182 -6.21 10.25 8.96
C LEU A 182 -5.74 11.60 8.44
N THR A 183 -4.86 11.58 7.44
CA THR A 183 -4.51 12.78 6.69
C THR A 183 -5.75 13.37 5.98
N PRO A 184 -5.71 14.63 5.50
CA PRO A 184 -6.84 15.20 4.76
C PRO A 184 -7.31 14.33 3.59
N GLU A 185 -6.37 13.73 2.85
CA GLU A 185 -6.62 12.87 1.70
C GLU A 185 -7.28 11.55 2.14
N GLU A 186 -6.75 10.92 3.19
CA GLU A 186 -7.29 9.68 3.75
C GLU A 186 -8.70 9.87 4.33
N ASN A 187 -8.95 11.00 5.01
CA ASN A 187 -10.26 11.37 5.54
C ASN A 187 -11.27 11.63 4.41
N ALA A 188 -10.84 12.30 3.33
CA ALA A 188 -11.69 12.52 2.16
C ALA A 188 -12.08 11.21 1.48
N GLU A 189 -11.12 10.30 1.29
CA GLU A 189 -11.34 8.97 0.70
C GLU A 189 -12.26 8.11 1.59
N LEU A 190 -12.08 8.14 2.91
CA LEU A 190 -13.00 7.48 3.85
C LEU A 190 -14.43 8.01 3.71
N GLY A 191 -14.60 9.33 3.58
CA GLY A 191 -15.91 9.95 3.37
C GLY A 191 -16.59 9.49 2.08
N ILE A 192 -15.84 9.27 0.99
CA ILE A 192 -16.36 8.67 -0.25
C ILE A 192 -16.84 7.24 0.00
N LYS A 193 -15.99 6.42 0.64
CA LYS A 193 -16.32 5.03 0.99
C LYS A 193 -17.57 4.91 1.86
N THR A 194 -17.81 5.86 2.76
CA THR A 194 -19.00 5.88 3.63
C THR A 194 -20.28 6.30 2.91
N ARG A 195 -20.22 7.39 2.11
CA ARG A 195 -21.40 7.90 1.39
C ARG A 195 -21.83 7.02 0.22
N GLY A 196 -20.92 6.18 -0.30
CA GLY A 196 -21.21 5.35 -1.46
C GLY A 196 -21.39 6.09 -2.77
N SER A 197 -20.99 7.37 -2.78
CA SER A 197 -20.97 8.17 -3.98
C SER A 197 -19.88 9.21 -3.93
N PHE A 198 -19.36 9.54 -5.10
CA PHE A 198 -18.35 10.57 -5.29
C PHE A 198 -18.69 11.46 -6.49
N GLY A 199 -18.13 12.66 -6.51
CA GLY A 199 -18.16 13.51 -7.70
C GLY A 199 -17.09 13.06 -8.69
N GLY A 200 -17.49 12.73 -9.91
CA GLY A 200 -16.58 12.25 -10.95
C GLY A 200 -17.26 12.13 -12.30
N ILE A 201 -16.56 11.48 -13.25
CA ILE A 201 -17.05 11.37 -14.63
C ILE A 201 -17.84 10.08 -14.90
N GLY A 202 -17.67 9.04 -14.08
CA GLY A 202 -18.36 7.75 -14.26
C GLY A 202 -17.76 6.89 -15.39
N ALA A 203 -16.46 6.64 -15.30
CA ALA A 203 -15.74 5.74 -16.19
C ALA A 203 -14.77 4.86 -15.39
N GLU A 204 -14.57 3.64 -15.84
CA GLU A 204 -13.56 2.71 -15.33
C GLU A 204 -12.31 2.84 -16.19
N ILE A 205 -11.18 3.04 -15.52
CA ILE A 205 -9.89 3.25 -16.16
C ILE A 205 -8.88 2.22 -15.69
N VAL A 206 -7.93 1.89 -16.55
CA VAL A 206 -6.77 1.06 -16.23
C VAL A 206 -5.50 1.72 -16.73
N ALA A 207 -4.39 1.48 -16.03
CA ALA A 207 -3.08 1.80 -16.57
C ALA A 207 -2.59 0.61 -17.40
N ARG A 208 -2.62 0.74 -18.73
CA ARG A 208 -2.07 -0.25 -19.66
C ARG A 208 -0.98 0.40 -20.49
N ASN A 209 0.15 -0.28 -20.63
CA ASN A 209 1.34 0.25 -21.32
C ASN A 209 1.78 1.64 -20.81
N ARG A 210 1.42 1.99 -19.55
CA ARG A 210 1.71 3.27 -18.89
C ARG A 210 0.97 4.48 -19.50
N ARG A 211 -0.17 4.19 -20.14
CA ARG A 211 -1.22 5.14 -20.50
C ARG A 211 -2.47 4.82 -19.69
N ILE A 212 -3.32 5.82 -19.50
CA ILE A 212 -4.63 5.64 -18.87
C ILE A 212 -5.66 5.34 -19.96
N GLU A 213 -6.20 4.13 -19.97
CA GLU A 213 -7.20 3.66 -20.93
C GLU A 213 -8.56 3.56 -20.25
N VAL A 214 -9.62 4.01 -20.93
CA VAL A 214 -11.01 3.83 -20.50
C VAL A 214 -11.45 2.43 -20.87
N VAL A 215 -11.63 1.56 -19.89
CA VAL A 215 -12.10 0.18 -20.13
C VAL A 215 -13.61 0.15 -20.31
N ARG A 216 -14.33 0.96 -19.52
CA ARG A 216 -15.78 0.99 -19.54
C ARG A 216 -16.31 2.35 -19.11
N VAL A 217 -17.17 2.94 -19.93
CA VAL A 217 -17.96 4.10 -19.60
C VAL A 217 -19.26 3.63 -18.94
N LEU A 218 -19.59 4.15 -17.77
CA LEU A 218 -20.78 3.72 -17.04
C LEU A 218 -22.04 4.24 -17.75
N PRO A 219 -23.12 3.44 -17.85
CA PRO A 219 -24.41 3.91 -18.35
C PRO A 219 -24.93 5.10 -17.54
N ASP A 220 -25.63 6.02 -18.21
CA ASP A 220 -26.22 7.24 -17.62
C ASP A 220 -25.22 8.14 -16.87
N SER A 221 -23.93 8.00 -17.16
CA SER A 221 -22.85 8.79 -16.54
C SER A 221 -22.58 10.11 -17.27
N PRO A 222 -21.94 11.07 -16.59
CA PRO A 222 -21.42 12.29 -17.24
C PRO A 222 -20.45 12.03 -18.39
N ALA A 223 -19.59 11.00 -18.26
CA ALA A 223 -18.66 10.60 -19.30
C ALA A 223 -19.39 10.13 -20.58
N MET A 224 -20.44 9.31 -20.41
CA MET A 224 -21.28 8.88 -21.53
C MET A 224 -21.97 10.07 -22.20
N ALA A 225 -22.53 10.99 -21.39
CA ALA A 225 -23.20 12.19 -21.89
C ALA A 225 -22.25 13.14 -22.65
N ALA A 226 -20.99 13.22 -22.21
CA ALA A 226 -19.93 13.99 -22.87
C ALA A 226 -19.34 13.29 -24.10
N GLY A 227 -19.71 12.03 -24.36
CA GLY A 227 -19.27 11.27 -25.53
C GLY A 227 -17.90 10.61 -25.38
N LEU A 228 -17.44 10.35 -24.15
CA LEU A 228 -16.32 9.44 -23.89
C LEU A 228 -16.72 8.01 -24.28
N LEU A 229 -15.81 7.23 -24.85
CA LEU A 229 -16.05 5.87 -25.31
C LEU A 229 -15.10 4.86 -24.66
N ASP A 230 -15.53 3.60 -24.62
CA ASP A 230 -14.67 2.48 -24.25
C ASP A 230 -13.50 2.38 -25.25
N GLY A 231 -12.30 2.14 -24.74
CA GLY A 231 -11.06 2.08 -25.50
C GLY A 231 -10.39 3.45 -25.75
N ASP A 232 -11.01 4.57 -25.36
CA ASP A 232 -10.35 5.87 -25.42
C ASP A 232 -9.11 5.88 -24.51
N VAL A 233 -7.98 6.38 -25.03
CA VAL A 233 -6.76 6.58 -24.23
C VAL A 233 -6.68 8.02 -23.79
N ILE A 234 -6.76 8.29 -22.49
CA ILE A 234 -6.68 9.64 -21.92
C ILE A 234 -5.22 10.10 -22.02
N LEU A 235 -4.97 11.16 -22.79
CA LEU A 235 -3.65 11.78 -22.98
C LEU A 235 -3.39 12.89 -21.96
N GLU A 236 -4.42 13.69 -21.66
CA GLU A 236 -4.35 14.82 -20.74
C GLU A 236 -5.61 14.93 -19.87
N ILE A 237 -5.45 15.38 -18.64
CA ILE A 237 -6.53 15.73 -17.69
C ILE A 237 -6.26 17.14 -17.19
N ASP A 238 -7.14 18.10 -17.48
CA ASP A 238 -6.97 19.52 -17.17
C ASP A 238 -5.57 20.07 -17.54
N ASP A 239 -5.16 19.81 -18.78
CA ASP A 239 -3.86 20.19 -19.36
C ASP A 239 -2.64 19.59 -18.61
N GLN A 240 -2.83 18.50 -17.86
CA GLN A 240 -1.77 17.67 -17.28
C GLN A 240 -1.64 16.35 -18.03
N SER A 241 -0.41 16.02 -18.45
CA SER A 241 -0.10 14.76 -19.15
C SER A 241 -0.37 13.54 -18.25
N THR A 242 -0.95 12.50 -18.84
CA THR A 242 -1.18 11.19 -18.19
C THR A 242 -0.04 10.19 -18.41
N VAL A 243 1.03 10.58 -19.11
CA VAL A 243 2.18 9.70 -19.36
C VAL A 243 2.82 9.27 -18.05
N ASN A 244 2.93 7.94 -17.83
CA ASN A 244 3.43 7.34 -16.58
C ASN A 244 2.68 7.81 -15.32
N LEU A 245 1.46 8.33 -15.47
CA LEU A 245 0.57 8.64 -14.36
C LEU A 245 0.01 7.34 -13.78
N GLY A 246 -0.01 7.21 -12.46
CA GLY A 246 -0.64 6.06 -11.81
C GLY A 246 -2.15 6.10 -11.96
N VAL A 247 -2.82 4.94 -11.86
CA VAL A 247 -4.30 4.88 -11.87
C VAL A 247 -4.89 5.72 -10.74
N VAL A 248 -4.28 5.67 -9.56
CA VAL A 248 -4.73 6.43 -8.37
C VAL A 248 -4.61 7.93 -8.61
N ASP A 249 -3.48 8.39 -9.13
CA ASP A 249 -3.27 9.81 -9.46
C ASP A 249 -4.28 10.29 -10.52
N ALA A 250 -4.50 9.48 -11.56
CA ALA A 250 -5.48 9.77 -12.61
C ALA A 250 -6.90 9.85 -12.03
N GLN A 251 -7.29 8.92 -11.15
CA GLN A 251 -8.57 8.97 -10.45
C GLN A 251 -8.71 10.25 -9.61
N GLY A 252 -7.65 10.68 -8.94
CA GLY A 252 -7.62 11.94 -8.18
C GLY A 252 -7.95 13.15 -9.05
N LEU A 253 -7.37 13.22 -10.26
CA LEU A 253 -7.63 14.32 -11.21
C LEU A 253 -9.03 14.24 -11.85
N LEU A 254 -9.54 13.03 -12.13
CA LEU A 254 -10.87 12.83 -12.70
C LEU A 254 -12.00 13.06 -11.70
N ARG A 255 -11.74 12.86 -10.40
CA ARG A 255 -12.67 13.17 -9.31
C ARG A 255 -12.64 14.67 -8.98
N GLY A 256 -13.70 15.13 -8.32
CA GLY A 256 -13.82 16.52 -7.92
C GLY A 256 -15.23 16.85 -7.45
N PRO A 257 -15.49 18.10 -7.04
CA PRO A 257 -16.83 18.53 -6.65
C PRO A 257 -17.86 18.27 -7.75
N VAL A 258 -19.07 17.88 -7.37
CA VAL A 258 -20.20 17.77 -8.31
C VAL A 258 -20.43 19.13 -8.96
N ASP A 259 -20.80 19.13 -10.24
CA ASP A 259 -21.01 20.31 -11.09
C ASP A 259 -19.71 21.07 -11.48
N SER A 260 -18.54 20.63 -11.01
CA SER A 260 -17.25 21.13 -11.54
C SER A 260 -16.93 20.50 -12.90
N GLU A 261 -16.13 21.19 -13.73
CA GLU A 261 -15.71 20.67 -15.03
C GLU A 261 -14.33 20.01 -14.96
N VAL A 262 -14.13 18.99 -15.78
CA VAL A 262 -12.83 18.42 -16.13
C VAL A 262 -12.70 18.38 -17.64
N VAL A 263 -11.53 18.73 -18.14
CA VAL A 263 -11.21 18.72 -19.56
C VAL A 263 -10.29 17.56 -19.84
N LEU A 264 -10.72 16.63 -20.70
CA LEU A 264 -9.92 15.50 -21.16
C LEU A 264 -9.48 15.72 -22.59
N GLU A 265 -8.23 15.38 -22.89
CA GLU A 265 -7.82 15.09 -24.26
C GLU A 265 -7.61 13.59 -24.39
N VAL A 266 -8.33 12.96 -25.32
CA VAL A 266 -8.27 11.50 -25.53
C VAL A 266 -7.80 11.18 -26.94
N LEU A 267 -7.11 10.05 -27.09
CA LEU A 267 -6.84 9.43 -28.38
C LEU A 267 -7.97 8.44 -28.70
N ARG A 268 -8.63 8.65 -29.84
CA ARG A 268 -9.69 7.80 -30.39
C ARG A 268 -9.40 7.52 -31.86
N ASP A 269 -9.28 6.25 -32.24
CA ASP A 269 -9.02 5.83 -33.62
C ASP A 269 -7.92 6.70 -34.28
N THR A 270 -6.78 6.86 -33.61
CA THR A 270 -5.60 7.69 -33.96
C THR A 270 -5.76 9.22 -33.90
N LYS A 271 -6.93 9.75 -33.49
CA LYS A 271 -7.19 11.20 -33.43
C LYS A 271 -7.31 11.73 -32.00
N ARG A 272 -6.74 12.91 -31.76
CA ARG A 272 -6.94 13.69 -30.53
C ARG A 272 -8.35 14.28 -30.50
N VAL A 273 -9.10 14.02 -29.44
CA VAL A 273 -10.45 14.54 -29.20
C VAL A 273 -10.47 15.21 -27.83
N LYS A 274 -10.84 16.50 -27.79
CA LYS A 274 -11.00 17.24 -26.54
C LYS A 274 -12.46 17.16 -26.05
N LEU A 275 -12.64 16.70 -24.82
CA LEU A 275 -13.95 16.50 -24.18
C LEU A 275 -14.00 17.32 -22.89
N THR A 276 -15.03 18.15 -22.72
CA THR A 276 -15.33 18.81 -21.44
C THR A 276 -16.44 18.04 -20.76
N ILE A 277 -16.16 17.52 -19.56
CA ILE A 277 -17.08 16.69 -18.80
C ILE A 277 -17.44 17.41 -17.51
N THR A 278 -18.73 17.68 -17.29
CA THR A 278 -19.23 18.18 -16.01
C THR A 278 -19.34 17.01 -15.03
N ARG A 279 -18.57 17.03 -13.93
CA ARG A 279 -18.57 15.96 -12.93
C ARG A 279 -19.97 15.82 -12.31
N GLY A 280 -20.45 14.59 -12.24
CA GLY A 280 -21.72 14.22 -11.63
C GLY A 280 -21.53 13.32 -10.42
N ARG A 281 -22.63 13.02 -9.73
CA ARG A 281 -22.62 12.03 -8.64
C ARG A 281 -22.57 10.63 -9.23
N ILE A 282 -21.48 9.90 -8.96
CA ILE A 282 -21.32 8.50 -9.35
C ILE A 282 -21.63 7.63 -8.15
N ALA A 283 -22.60 6.72 -8.30
CA ALA A 283 -23.00 5.79 -7.25
C ALA A 283 -22.17 4.50 -7.33
N ILE A 284 -21.75 4.00 -6.17
CA ILE A 284 -21.10 2.70 -6.04
C ILE A 284 -22.20 1.66 -5.79
N PRO A 285 -22.31 0.58 -6.60
CA PRO A 285 -23.26 -0.49 -6.34
C PRO A 285 -22.91 -1.23 -5.04
N THR A 286 -23.84 -1.22 -4.09
CA THR A 286 -23.69 -1.87 -2.77
C THR A 286 -24.42 -3.20 -2.67
N VAL A 287 -25.38 -3.43 -3.57
CA VAL A 287 -26.23 -4.62 -3.62
C VAL A 287 -26.27 -5.13 -5.05
N VAL A 288 -25.92 -6.40 -5.24
CA VAL A 288 -26.16 -7.14 -6.49
C VAL A 288 -27.27 -8.14 -6.22
N ALA A 289 -28.31 -8.14 -7.04
CA ALA A 289 -29.47 -9.01 -6.85
C ALA A 289 -29.78 -9.77 -8.14
N GLU A 290 -30.00 -11.08 -8.04
CA GLU A 290 -30.30 -11.97 -9.16
C GLU A 290 -31.27 -13.09 -8.73
N MET A 291 -32.12 -13.55 -9.64
CA MET A 291 -32.98 -14.72 -9.38
C MET A 291 -32.27 -15.99 -9.83
N LEU A 292 -31.91 -16.86 -8.89
CA LEU A 292 -31.30 -18.15 -9.18
C LEU A 292 -32.36 -19.21 -9.58
N PRO A 293 -31.94 -20.28 -10.28
CA PRO A 293 -32.81 -21.42 -10.59
C PRO A 293 -33.52 -21.98 -9.34
N GLY A 294 -34.77 -22.42 -9.51
CA GLY A 294 -35.59 -22.92 -8.40
C GLY A 294 -36.33 -21.83 -7.61
N ARG A 295 -36.37 -20.58 -8.10
CA ARG A 295 -36.97 -19.42 -7.40
C ARG A 295 -36.26 -19.08 -6.09
N VAL A 296 -34.93 -19.11 -6.13
CA VAL A 296 -34.09 -18.70 -5.00
C VAL A 296 -33.58 -17.30 -5.26
N GLY A 297 -33.91 -16.34 -4.39
CA GLY A 297 -33.33 -15.01 -4.49
C GLY A 297 -31.85 -15.05 -4.11
N TYR A 298 -30.99 -14.38 -4.87
CA TYR A 298 -29.60 -14.12 -4.49
C TYR A 298 -29.42 -12.62 -4.29
N VAL A 299 -28.88 -12.24 -3.14
CA VAL A 299 -28.47 -10.87 -2.83
C VAL A 299 -27.04 -10.88 -2.32
N GLN A 300 -26.16 -10.15 -2.98
CA GLN A 300 -24.81 -9.88 -2.50
C GLN A 300 -24.78 -8.47 -1.92
N VAL A 301 -24.31 -8.33 -0.68
CA VAL A 301 -24.01 -7.03 -0.08
C VAL A 301 -22.50 -6.84 -0.16
N THR A 302 -22.04 -5.92 -1.01
CA THR A 302 -20.60 -5.72 -1.25
C THR A 302 -19.97 -4.79 -0.20
N THR A 303 -20.74 -3.86 0.36
CA THR A 303 -20.31 -2.94 1.42
C THR A 303 -21.53 -2.29 2.09
N PHE A 304 -21.36 -1.71 3.29
CA PHE A 304 -22.42 -1.06 4.07
C PHE A 304 -22.30 0.47 4.02
N GLN A 305 -23.02 1.10 3.09
CA GLN A 305 -23.06 2.55 2.83
C GLN A 305 -24.45 3.13 3.12
N GLU A 306 -24.58 4.46 3.13
CA GLU A 306 -25.79 5.18 3.58
C GLU A 306 -27.13 4.68 2.99
N ASP A 307 -27.14 4.12 1.78
CA ASP A 307 -28.34 3.65 1.07
C ASP A 307 -28.45 2.12 0.93
N THR A 308 -27.51 1.36 1.50
CA THR A 308 -27.43 -0.09 1.28
C THR A 308 -28.66 -0.85 1.78
N ALA A 309 -29.14 -0.54 2.99
CA ALA A 309 -30.32 -1.22 3.53
C ALA A 309 -31.59 -0.96 2.69
N ALA A 310 -31.74 0.25 2.14
CA ALA A 310 -32.86 0.60 1.27
C ALA A 310 -32.78 -0.14 -0.07
N LYS A 311 -31.60 -0.17 -0.72
CA LYS A 311 -31.38 -0.93 -1.96
C LYS A 311 -31.62 -2.43 -1.78
N LEU A 312 -31.21 -3.00 -0.64
CA LEU A 312 -31.48 -4.40 -0.33
C LEU A 312 -32.98 -4.65 -0.21
N LYS A 313 -33.69 -3.76 0.49
CA LYS A 313 -35.14 -3.84 0.63
C LYS A 313 -35.85 -3.83 -0.72
N GLU A 314 -35.47 -2.92 -1.61
CA GLU A 314 -36.02 -2.84 -2.97
C GLU A 314 -35.80 -4.15 -3.76
N ALA A 315 -34.60 -4.72 -3.69
CA ALA A 315 -34.29 -6.00 -4.33
C ALA A 315 -35.14 -7.16 -3.75
N LEU A 316 -35.29 -7.22 -2.43
CA LEU A 316 -36.11 -8.24 -1.76
C LEU A 316 -37.60 -8.10 -2.11
N GLU A 317 -38.13 -6.88 -2.15
CA GLU A 317 -39.51 -6.61 -2.56
C GLU A 317 -39.74 -6.95 -4.04
N GLN A 318 -38.76 -6.70 -4.91
CA GLN A 318 -38.81 -7.09 -6.32
C GLN A 318 -38.90 -8.62 -6.50
N PHE A 319 -38.11 -9.39 -5.73
CA PHE A 319 -38.21 -10.84 -5.74
C PHE A 319 -39.59 -11.33 -5.31
N GLN A 320 -40.16 -10.77 -4.25
CA GLN A 320 -41.51 -11.13 -3.80
C GLN A 320 -42.59 -10.76 -4.81
N GLY A 321 -42.44 -9.63 -5.50
CA GLY A 321 -43.33 -9.21 -6.58
C GLY A 321 -43.33 -10.16 -7.78
N SER A 322 -42.24 -10.91 -7.97
CA SER A 322 -42.10 -11.89 -9.05
C SER A 322 -42.72 -13.26 -8.75
N GLY A 323 -43.03 -13.55 -7.47
CA GLY A 323 -43.65 -14.79 -7.04
C GLY A 323 -43.15 -15.26 -5.68
N GLU A 324 -43.69 -16.40 -5.22
CA GLU A 324 -43.24 -17.04 -3.98
C GLU A 324 -41.84 -17.63 -4.16
N LEU A 325 -40.92 -17.27 -3.25
CA LEU A 325 -39.54 -17.75 -3.21
C LEU A 325 -39.47 -19.11 -2.51
N ALA A 326 -38.58 -19.96 -3.00
CA ALA A 326 -38.25 -21.22 -2.33
C ALA A 326 -37.15 -21.05 -1.27
N GLY A 327 -36.32 -20.01 -1.41
CA GLY A 327 -35.27 -19.66 -0.46
C GLY A 327 -34.57 -18.37 -0.82
N LEU A 328 -33.65 -17.94 0.03
CA LEU A 328 -32.84 -16.74 -0.16
C LEU A 328 -31.38 -17.02 0.21
N VAL A 329 -30.46 -16.64 -0.67
CA VAL A 329 -29.01 -16.62 -0.41
C VAL A 329 -28.58 -15.18 -0.22
N MET A 330 -28.04 -14.88 0.96
CA MET A 330 -27.41 -13.59 1.28
C MET A 330 -25.90 -13.77 1.31
N ASP A 331 -25.20 -13.12 0.39
CA ASP A 331 -23.76 -13.23 0.22
C ASP A 331 -23.05 -12.01 0.80
N LEU A 332 -22.25 -12.25 1.84
CA LEU A 332 -21.45 -11.25 2.55
C LEU A 332 -19.94 -11.46 2.32
N ARG A 333 -19.55 -12.38 1.43
CA ARG A 333 -18.14 -12.68 1.12
C ARG A 333 -17.44 -11.45 0.53
N GLY A 334 -16.17 -11.25 0.89
CA GLY A 334 -15.38 -10.09 0.47
C GLY A 334 -15.80 -8.75 1.10
N ASN A 335 -16.78 -8.73 2.02
CA ASN A 335 -17.33 -7.49 2.56
C ASN A 335 -16.64 -7.08 3.88
N SER A 336 -15.74 -6.09 3.79
CA SER A 336 -15.02 -5.50 4.93
C SER A 336 -15.89 -4.70 5.94
N GLY A 337 -17.20 -4.59 5.69
CA GLY A 337 -18.19 -3.95 6.54
C GLY A 337 -18.59 -2.55 6.09
N GLY A 338 -18.71 -1.63 7.05
CA GLY A 338 -19.14 -0.25 6.84
C GLY A 338 -20.03 0.27 7.97
N LEU A 339 -21.06 1.04 7.64
CA LEU A 339 -21.91 1.71 8.62
C LEU A 339 -22.74 0.74 9.46
N LEU A 340 -22.57 0.80 10.79
CA LEU A 340 -23.34 0.02 11.77
C LEU A 340 -24.86 0.17 11.57
N ALA A 341 -25.33 1.39 11.32
CA ALA A 341 -26.75 1.67 11.11
C ALA A 341 -27.34 0.87 9.93
N GLN A 342 -26.53 0.57 8.92
CA GLN A 342 -26.96 -0.20 7.74
C GLN A 342 -27.05 -1.68 8.04
N ALA A 343 -26.15 -2.23 8.87
CA ALA A 343 -26.26 -3.59 9.37
C ALA A 343 -27.57 -3.79 10.16
N VAL A 344 -27.90 -2.83 11.03
CA VAL A 344 -29.17 -2.83 11.77
C VAL A 344 -30.37 -2.72 10.82
N GLY A 345 -30.31 -1.81 9.86
CA GLY A 345 -31.36 -1.63 8.85
C GLY A 345 -31.59 -2.86 7.98
N ILE A 346 -30.53 -3.59 7.66
CA ILE A 346 -30.61 -4.90 6.97
C ILE A 346 -31.26 -5.92 7.89
N LEU A 347 -30.77 -6.11 9.12
CA LEU A 347 -31.30 -7.11 10.06
C LEU A 347 -32.80 -6.93 10.34
N ASN A 348 -33.27 -5.68 10.46
CA ASN A 348 -34.70 -5.36 10.63
C ASN A 348 -35.61 -5.92 9.52
N GLN A 349 -35.07 -6.20 8.33
CA GLN A 349 -35.82 -6.78 7.22
C GLN A 349 -35.98 -8.31 7.34
N PHE A 350 -35.22 -8.95 8.23
CA PHE A 350 -35.18 -10.40 8.38
C PHE A 350 -35.76 -10.91 9.70
N VAL A 351 -35.79 -10.10 10.77
CA VAL A 351 -36.27 -10.51 12.10
C VAL A 351 -37.30 -9.54 12.67
N THR A 352 -38.08 -9.99 13.64
CA THR A 352 -39.17 -9.19 14.27
C THR A 352 -38.95 -8.90 15.75
N ALA A 353 -37.99 -9.55 16.39
CA ALA A 353 -37.68 -9.41 17.82
C ALA A 353 -36.22 -9.82 18.10
N GLY A 354 -35.67 -9.35 19.22
CA GLY A 354 -34.32 -9.66 19.70
C GLY A 354 -33.36 -8.46 19.61
N GLU A 355 -32.27 -8.54 20.38
CA GLU A 355 -31.19 -7.56 20.33
C GLU A 355 -30.35 -7.80 19.06
N LEU A 356 -30.38 -6.86 18.11
CA LEU A 356 -29.68 -6.97 16.82
C LEU A 356 -28.18 -6.79 16.97
N VAL A 357 -27.78 -5.83 17.80
CA VAL A 357 -26.38 -5.53 18.10
C VAL A 357 -26.28 -4.95 19.50
N ILE A 358 -25.22 -5.32 20.22
CA ILE A 358 -24.91 -4.83 21.55
C ILE A 358 -23.59 -4.08 21.47
N VAL A 359 -23.53 -2.85 21.97
CA VAL A 359 -22.30 -2.04 22.02
C VAL A 359 -21.88 -1.90 23.47
N ARG A 360 -20.62 -2.21 23.78
CA ARG A 360 -20.01 -2.04 25.10
C ARG A 360 -18.90 -0.99 25.00
N SER A 361 -19.13 0.16 25.61
CA SER A 361 -18.18 1.27 25.69
C SER A 361 -17.71 1.48 27.14
N SER A 362 -16.81 2.44 27.35
CA SER A 362 -16.44 2.94 28.67
C SER A 362 -17.63 3.47 29.49
N PHE A 363 -18.73 3.87 28.81
CA PHE A 363 -19.95 4.39 29.42
C PHE A 363 -20.99 3.31 29.77
N GLY A 364 -20.79 2.06 29.35
CA GLY A 364 -21.65 0.92 29.69
C GLY A 364 -22.13 0.10 28.48
N ARG A 365 -23.24 -0.63 28.68
CA ARG A 365 -23.84 -1.52 27.67
C ARG A 365 -25.06 -0.86 27.03
N GLU A 366 -25.03 -0.76 25.71
CA GLU A 366 -26.15 -0.33 24.87
C GLU A 366 -26.55 -1.45 23.91
N HIS A 367 -27.80 -1.44 23.44
CA HIS A 367 -28.27 -2.41 22.44
C HIS A 367 -29.30 -1.76 21.52
N GLN A 368 -29.43 -2.30 20.31
CA GLN A 368 -30.50 -1.95 19.38
C GLN A 368 -31.42 -3.15 19.20
N ASP A 369 -32.72 -2.95 19.44
CA ASP A 369 -33.74 -3.97 19.28
C ASP A 369 -34.29 -4.03 17.86
N ALA A 370 -34.75 -5.22 17.46
CA ALA A 370 -35.48 -5.41 16.23
C ALA A 370 -36.79 -4.60 16.20
N THR A 371 -37.10 -4.06 15.02
CA THR A 371 -38.34 -3.32 14.73
C THR A 371 -39.33 -4.19 13.95
N LYS A 372 -40.46 -3.61 13.52
CA LYS A 372 -41.51 -4.31 12.77
C LYS A 372 -41.39 -4.13 11.24
N GLU A 373 -40.19 -3.96 10.73
CA GLU A 373 -39.91 -3.68 9.31
C GLU A 373 -39.58 -4.96 8.50
N LEU A 374 -40.17 -6.09 8.88
CA LEU A 374 -39.93 -7.38 8.25
C LEU A 374 -40.32 -7.36 6.77
N VAL A 375 -39.38 -7.69 5.89
CA VAL A 375 -39.59 -7.87 4.46
C VAL A 375 -39.58 -9.36 4.14
N VAL A 376 -38.56 -10.09 4.60
CA VAL A 376 -38.42 -11.53 4.32
C VAL A 376 -39.28 -12.37 5.27
N PRO A 377 -40.22 -13.20 4.79
CA PRO A 377 -41.08 -13.99 5.65
C PRO A 377 -40.28 -14.91 6.58
N MET A 378 -40.69 -15.01 7.85
CA MET A 378 -39.98 -15.83 8.86
C MET A 378 -39.88 -17.31 8.48
N GLY A 379 -40.80 -17.83 7.65
CA GLY A 379 -40.80 -19.21 7.16
C GLY A 379 -39.89 -19.45 5.96
N LEU A 380 -39.40 -18.40 5.28
CA LEU A 380 -38.51 -18.56 4.13
C LEU A 380 -37.10 -18.96 4.63
N PRO A 381 -36.50 -20.05 4.14
CA PRO A 381 -35.13 -20.42 4.49
C PRO A 381 -34.15 -19.37 3.96
N VAL A 382 -33.21 -18.98 4.81
CA VAL A 382 -32.15 -18.03 4.47
C VAL A 382 -30.80 -18.68 4.73
N VAL A 383 -29.96 -18.71 3.70
CA VAL A 383 -28.57 -19.13 3.77
C VAL A 383 -27.69 -17.89 3.66
N THR A 384 -26.78 -17.68 4.61
CA THR A 384 -25.84 -16.55 4.60
C THR A 384 -24.43 -17.06 4.31
N LEU A 385 -23.80 -16.56 3.25
CA LEU A 385 -22.41 -16.83 2.91
C LEU A 385 -21.48 -15.81 3.58
N VAL A 386 -20.42 -16.29 4.21
CA VAL A 386 -19.35 -15.49 4.83
C VAL A 386 -17.98 -16.10 4.53
N ASP A 387 -16.94 -15.28 4.59
CA ASP A 387 -15.55 -15.68 4.40
C ASP A 387 -14.61 -14.86 5.30
N GLU A 388 -13.31 -15.15 5.23
CA GLU A 388 -12.24 -14.49 5.98
C GLU A 388 -12.16 -12.96 5.78
N GLU A 389 -12.72 -12.44 4.68
CA GLU A 389 -12.77 -11.00 4.37
C GLU A 389 -14.05 -10.32 4.87
N SER A 390 -15.04 -11.11 5.29
CA SER A 390 -16.26 -10.63 5.93
C SER A 390 -15.93 -10.03 7.29
N ALA A 391 -16.06 -8.71 7.46
CA ALA A 391 -15.65 -8.00 8.66
C ALA A 391 -16.67 -6.96 9.14
N SER A 392 -16.60 -6.59 10.43
CA SER A 392 -17.36 -5.47 10.99
C SER A 392 -18.89 -5.62 10.79
N ALA A 393 -19.54 -4.67 10.12
CA ALA A 393 -20.97 -4.71 9.80
C ALA A 393 -21.43 -6.04 9.15
N ALA A 394 -20.61 -6.68 8.31
CA ALA A 394 -20.91 -7.99 7.73
C ALA A 394 -21.00 -9.09 8.81
N GLU A 395 -20.13 -9.04 9.82
CA GLU A 395 -20.12 -9.97 10.94
C GLU A 395 -21.31 -9.76 11.88
N ILE A 396 -21.75 -8.50 12.03
CA ILE A 396 -23.00 -8.17 12.75
C ILE A 396 -24.18 -8.85 12.07
N VAL A 397 -24.30 -8.72 10.74
CA VAL A 397 -25.38 -9.35 9.98
C VAL A 397 -25.26 -10.87 10.05
N GLY A 398 -24.13 -11.46 9.66
CA GLY A 398 -23.94 -12.91 9.64
C GLY A 398 -24.10 -13.57 11.02
N GLY A 399 -23.48 -12.98 12.05
CA GLY A 399 -23.57 -13.48 13.43
C GLY A 399 -24.97 -13.33 14.01
N SER A 400 -25.68 -12.24 13.72
CA SER A 400 -27.05 -12.06 14.21
C SER A 400 -28.06 -12.92 13.47
N MET A 401 -27.89 -13.16 12.17
CA MET A 401 -28.68 -14.15 11.43
C MET A 401 -28.57 -15.54 12.06
N LYS A 402 -27.39 -15.91 12.54
CA LYS A 402 -27.13 -17.14 13.28
C LYS A 402 -27.79 -17.15 14.66
N HIS A 403 -27.56 -16.10 15.46
CA HIS A 403 -27.92 -16.08 16.88
C HIS A 403 -29.34 -15.59 17.20
N LEU A 404 -30.03 -14.97 16.24
CA LEU A 404 -31.46 -14.66 16.30
C LEU A 404 -32.32 -15.78 15.68
N ASP A 405 -31.72 -16.95 15.48
CA ASP A 405 -32.36 -18.12 14.88
C ASP A 405 -32.99 -17.87 13.50
N ARG A 406 -32.37 -17.02 12.67
CA ARG A 406 -32.96 -16.58 11.41
C ARG A 406 -32.48 -17.32 10.17
N GLY A 407 -31.20 -17.67 10.10
CA GLY A 407 -30.61 -18.30 8.91
C GLY A 407 -29.45 -19.23 9.23
N VAL A 408 -29.15 -20.11 8.28
CA VAL A 408 -27.97 -20.99 8.32
C VAL A 408 -26.79 -20.23 7.72
N VAL A 409 -25.67 -20.16 8.44
CA VAL A 409 -24.46 -19.50 7.96
C VAL A 409 -23.51 -20.54 7.38
N ILE A 410 -23.01 -20.34 6.16
CA ILE A 410 -22.07 -21.26 5.50
C ILE A 410 -20.87 -20.48 4.91
N GLY A 411 -19.79 -21.17 4.56
CA GLY A 411 -18.59 -20.56 3.97
C GLY A 411 -17.36 -20.75 4.87
N ARG A 412 -16.58 -19.69 5.11
CA ARG A 412 -15.40 -19.73 6.00
C ARG A 412 -15.62 -18.82 7.21
N ALA A 413 -14.80 -19.02 8.24
CA ALA A 413 -14.91 -18.19 9.43
C ALA A 413 -14.50 -16.75 9.12
N SER A 414 -15.27 -15.79 9.63
CA SER A 414 -15.10 -14.38 9.27
C SER A 414 -13.90 -13.72 9.95
N PHE A 415 -13.61 -12.46 9.61
CA PHE A 415 -12.38 -11.78 9.99
C PHE A 415 -12.13 -11.69 11.51
N GLY A 416 -13.17 -11.36 12.29
CA GLY A 416 -13.10 -11.18 13.74
C GLY A 416 -12.87 -9.74 14.19
N LYS A 417 -13.43 -8.73 13.50
CA LYS A 417 -13.32 -7.32 13.88
C LYS A 417 -14.54 -6.88 14.67
N GLY A 418 -14.51 -7.01 15.99
CA GLY A 418 -15.56 -6.64 16.94
C GLY A 418 -15.47 -5.24 17.54
N THR A 419 -14.73 -4.29 16.94
CA THR A 419 -14.57 -2.93 17.48
C THR A 419 -15.34 -1.87 16.68
N VAL A 420 -15.77 -0.81 17.36
CA VAL A 420 -16.47 0.34 16.79
C VAL A 420 -15.53 1.54 16.78
N GLN A 421 -15.39 2.16 15.61
CA GLN A 421 -14.63 3.38 15.45
C GLN A 421 -15.54 4.61 15.29
N GLU A 422 -15.13 5.71 15.90
CA GLU A 422 -15.70 7.04 15.69
C GLU A 422 -14.67 7.95 15.01
N LEU A 423 -15.14 8.89 14.17
CA LEU A 423 -14.31 9.94 13.59
C LEU A 423 -14.47 11.21 14.41
N ARG A 424 -13.39 11.61 15.09
CA ARG A 424 -13.25 12.94 15.69
C ARG A 424 -12.59 13.83 14.65
N ARG A 425 -13.27 14.91 14.22
CA ARG A 425 -12.74 15.82 13.18
C ARG A 425 -11.96 16.96 13.81
N ALA A 426 -10.88 17.33 13.17
CA ALA A 426 -10.10 18.52 13.51
C ALA A 426 -9.81 19.32 12.24
N THR A 427 -9.67 20.64 12.37
CA THR A 427 -9.28 21.50 11.24
C THR A 427 -8.02 22.31 11.56
N PRO A 428 -6.93 21.66 12.01
CA PRO A 428 -5.67 22.37 12.19
C PRO A 428 -5.16 22.82 10.82
N TYR A 429 -4.45 23.94 10.79
CA TYR A 429 -3.79 24.46 9.58
C TYR A 429 -4.74 24.72 8.37
N GLY A 430 -6.06 24.79 8.60
CA GLY A 430 -7.06 25.07 7.56
C GLY A 430 -7.45 23.87 6.67
N ARG A 431 -7.04 22.64 7.02
CA ARG A 431 -7.44 21.40 6.33
C ARG A 431 -8.23 20.49 7.27
N GLU A 432 -9.18 19.72 6.75
CA GLU A 432 -10.03 18.84 7.57
C GLU A 432 -9.40 17.45 7.73
N LEU A 433 -8.89 17.15 8.92
CA LEU A 433 -8.39 15.84 9.32
C LEU A 433 -9.40 15.11 10.22
N ALA A 434 -9.17 13.81 10.42
CA ALA A 434 -9.95 13.05 11.39
C ALA A 434 -9.09 12.06 12.16
N LEU A 435 -9.21 12.07 13.49
CA LEU A 435 -8.80 10.95 14.33
C LEU A 435 -9.89 9.89 14.26
N LYS A 436 -9.57 8.76 13.63
CA LYS A 436 -10.39 7.56 13.68
C LYS A 436 -9.99 6.82 14.94
N MET A 437 -10.92 6.62 15.86
CA MET A 437 -10.62 6.13 17.21
C MET A 437 -11.56 5.00 17.61
N THR A 438 -11.02 3.95 18.22
CA THR A 438 -11.85 2.88 18.79
C THR A 438 -12.48 3.32 20.11
N ILE A 439 -13.82 3.34 20.15
CA ILE A 439 -14.59 3.83 21.30
C ILE A 439 -15.41 2.74 22.01
N ALA A 440 -15.58 1.58 21.38
CA ALA A 440 -16.37 0.49 21.92
C ALA A 440 -16.05 -0.87 21.26
N GLU A 441 -16.47 -1.94 21.91
CA GLU A 441 -16.64 -3.25 21.28
C GLU A 441 -18.11 -3.46 20.92
N TYR A 442 -18.41 -4.01 19.75
CA TYR A 442 -19.74 -4.53 19.46
C TYR A 442 -19.78 -6.05 19.60
N ARG A 443 -20.97 -6.55 19.92
CA ARG A 443 -21.27 -7.96 20.12
C ARG A 443 -22.52 -8.30 19.34
N VAL A 444 -22.53 -9.51 18.79
CA VAL A 444 -23.68 -10.03 18.05
C VAL A 444 -24.75 -10.50 19.03
N ALA A 445 -25.96 -10.77 18.51
CA ALA A 445 -27.11 -11.21 19.30
C ALA A 445 -26.73 -12.34 20.30
N GLY A 446 -27.23 -12.22 21.54
CA GLY A 446 -26.87 -13.11 22.64
C GLY A 446 -25.58 -12.73 23.39
N ASP A 447 -25.11 -11.48 23.24
CA ASP A 447 -23.94 -10.90 23.95
C ASP A 447 -22.63 -11.66 23.67
N ARG A 448 -22.48 -12.17 22.44
CA ARG A 448 -21.32 -12.96 22.02
C ARG A 448 -20.22 -12.06 21.45
N ARG A 449 -19.01 -12.23 21.99
CA ARG A 449 -17.80 -11.57 21.49
C ARG A 449 -17.39 -12.24 20.18
N ILE A 450 -17.05 -11.43 19.18
CA ILE A 450 -16.49 -11.90 17.90
C ILE A 450 -15.08 -11.36 17.64
N GLN A 451 -14.60 -10.41 18.46
CA GLN A 451 -13.25 -9.87 18.36
C GLN A 451 -12.23 -11.01 18.40
N SER A 452 -11.37 -11.06 17.39
CA SER A 452 -10.33 -12.09 17.18
C SER A 452 -10.85 -13.52 16.94
N VAL A 453 -12.16 -13.75 16.81
CA VAL A 453 -12.76 -15.08 16.54
C VAL A 453 -13.51 -15.10 15.21
N GLY A 454 -14.32 -14.07 14.96
CA GLY A 454 -15.24 -13.98 13.84
C GLY A 454 -16.55 -14.76 14.05
N VAL A 455 -17.40 -14.71 13.04
CA VAL A 455 -18.59 -15.53 12.85
C VAL A 455 -18.15 -16.88 12.32
N ILE A 456 -18.39 -17.91 13.10
CA ILE A 456 -18.13 -19.28 12.70
C ILE A 456 -19.32 -19.80 11.91
N PRO A 457 -19.12 -20.34 10.69
CA PRO A 457 -20.21 -20.90 9.91
C PRO A 457 -20.80 -22.15 10.58
N ASP A 458 -22.07 -22.44 10.31
CA ASP A 458 -22.71 -23.72 10.63
C ASP A 458 -22.23 -24.85 9.71
N LEU A 459 -21.85 -24.51 8.46
CA LEU A 459 -21.18 -25.39 7.51
C LEU A 459 -19.94 -24.70 6.95
N ARG A 460 -18.76 -25.27 7.19
CA ARG A 460 -17.52 -24.78 6.59
C ARG A 460 -17.39 -25.27 5.15
N LEU A 461 -17.25 -24.36 4.20
CA LEU A 461 -16.94 -24.68 2.80
C LEU A 461 -15.43 -24.52 2.57
N LEU A 462 -14.81 -25.57 2.04
CA LEU A 462 -13.37 -25.64 1.81
C LEU A 462 -13.10 -25.83 0.30
N PRO A 463 -12.58 -24.81 -0.41
CA PRO A 463 -12.24 -24.94 -1.81
C PRO A 463 -11.06 -25.88 -2.02
N VAL A 464 -11.23 -26.79 -2.98
CA VAL A 464 -10.16 -27.60 -3.57
C VAL A 464 -9.73 -26.96 -4.87
N GLU A 465 -8.46 -26.56 -4.94
CA GLU A 465 -7.83 -26.02 -6.15
C GLU A 465 -6.80 -27.04 -6.65
N LEU A 466 -6.94 -27.48 -7.89
CA LEU A 466 -6.00 -28.39 -8.54
C LEU A 466 -5.33 -27.62 -9.68
N PHE A 467 -4.00 -27.57 -9.70
CA PHE A 467 -3.27 -26.76 -10.68
C PHE A 467 -2.96 -27.54 -11.95
N GLU A 468 -2.33 -26.91 -12.94
CA GLU A 468 -1.95 -27.63 -14.18
C GLU A 468 -0.79 -28.62 -13.96
N TYR A 469 -0.03 -28.45 -12.88
CA TYR A 469 1.11 -29.30 -12.53
C TYR A 469 0.64 -30.58 -11.83
N GLU A 470 1.15 -31.73 -12.30
CA GLU A 470 0.73 -33.04 -11.82
C GLU A 470 0.88 -33.19 -10.30
N GLY A 471 -0.24 -33.44 -9.61
CA GLY A 471 -0.26 -33.67 -8.17
C GLY A 471 -0.05 -32.41 -7.33
N VAL A 472 0.02 -31.22 -7.92
CA VAL A 472 0.12 -29.96 -7.15
C VAL A 472 -1.28 -29.39 -7.00
N GLY A 473 -1.70 -29.16 -5.76
CA GLY A 473 -3.03 -28.63 -5.47
C GLY A 473 -3.09 -27.92 -4.12
N ARG A 474 -4.31 -27.63 -3.68
CA ARG A 474 -4.67 -27.18 -2.34
C ARG A 474 -5.95 -27.90 -1.94
N TYR A 475 -5.81 -29.06 -1.32
CA TYR A 475 -6.93 -29.90 -0.88
C TYR A 475 -7.15 -29.77 0.64
N TYR A 476 -6.07 -29.80 1.42
CA TYR A 476 -6.10 -29.68 2.88
C TYR A 476 -5.62 -28.33 3.41
N ASP A 477 -5.15 -27.44 2.54
CA ASP A 477 -4.68 -26.09 2.91
C ASP A 477 -5.82 -25.15 3.35
N ALA A 478 -6.55 -25.53 4.40
CA ALA A 478 -7.51 -24.69 5.10
C ALA A 478 -6.80 -23.65 5.98
N GLU A 479 -5.55 -23.93 6.36
CA GLU A 479 -4.71 -23.02 7.12
C GLU A 479 -4.40 -21.74 6.34
N ARG A 480 -4.39 -21.73 5.00
CA ARG A 480 -4.20 -20.46 4.26
C ARG A 480 -5.20 -19.39 4.64
N PHE A 481 -6.46 -19.76 4.90
CA PHE A 481 -7.48 -18.82 5.33
C PHE A 481 -7.19 -18.31 6.74
N GLU A 482 -6.69 -19.17 7.62
CA GLU A 482 -6.24 -18.77 8.95
C GLU A 482 -4.99 -17.89 8.91
N ARG A 483 -4.02 -18.20 8.04
CA ARG A 483 -2.84 -17.36 7.79
C ARG A 483 -3.23 -16.03 7.20
N GLN A 484 -4.21 -15.96 6.29
CA GLN A 484 -4.72 -14.72 5.72
C GLN A 484 -5.45 -13.90 6.78
N ARG A 485 -6.34 -14.52 7.57
CA ARG A 485 -6.98 -13.90 8.73
C ARG A 485 -5.95 -13.41 9.72
N GLU A 486 -4.95 -14.22 10.06
CA GLU A 486 -3.90 -13.84 10.99
C GLU A 486 -3.06 -12.71 10.43
N ARG A 487 -2.49 -12.80 9.23
CA ARG A 487 -1.71 -11.72 8.60
C ARG A 487 -2.49 -10.40 8.58
N ALA A 488 -3.77 -10.46 8.21
CA ALA A 488 -4.62 -9.28 8.19
C ALA A 488 -4.99 -8.82 9.62
N ARG A 489 -5.21 -9.74 10.58
CA ARG A 489 -5.37 -9.44 12.01
C ARG A 489 -4.10 -8.88 12.62
N THR A 490 -2.89 -9.34 12.31
CA THR A 490 -1.63 -8.81 12.86
C THR A 490 -1.33 -7.42 12.27
N ALA A 491 -1.81 -7.13 11.06
CA ALA A 491 -1.87 -5.76 10.53
C ALA A 491 -2.97 -4.91 11.20
N HIS A 492 -3.97 -5.55 11.83
CA HIS A 492 -5.18 -4.93 12.37
C HIS A 492 -5.44 -5.12 13.89
N LEU A 493 -4.48 -5.68 14.63
CA LEU A 493 -4.49 -5.89 16.08
C LEU A 493 -3.05 -5.73 16.59
N PRO A 494 -2.78 -4.93 17.63
CA PRO A 494 -1.52 -5.03 18.34
C PRO A 494 -1.65 -6.20 19.32
N SER A 495 -0.68 -7.10 19.21
CA SER A 495 -0.45 -8.20 20.14
C SER A 495 -1.55 -9.26 20.19
N ALA A 496 -1.47 -10.24 19.28
CA ALA A 496 -1.99 -11.59 19.52
C ALA A 496 -1.29 -12.26 20.74
N VAL A 497 -0.14 -11.73 21.16
CA VAL A 497 0.67 -12.26 22.29
C VAL A 497 -0.06 -12.11 23.63
N HIS A 498 -1.04 -11.20 23.76
CA HIS A 498 -1.79 -11.00 25.00
C HIS A 498 -3.16 -11.68 25.08
N ASP A 499 -3.67 -12.29 23.99
CA ASP A 499 -5.00 -12.93 24.02
C ASP A 499 -4.92 -14.45 23.83
N ALA A 500 -4.43 -15.15 24.86
CA ALA A 500 -4.50 -16.61 24.95
C ALA A 500 -5.95 -17.14 24.89
N SER A 501 -6.95 -16.30 25.21
CA SER A 501 -8.37 -16.63 25.01
C SER A 501 -8.71 -16.70 23.54
N ALA A 502 -8.21 -15.79 22.70
CA ALA A 502 -8.50 -15.80 21.26
C ALA A 502 -8.02 -17.09 20.57
N LYS A 503 -6.85 -17.63 20.95
CA LYS A 503 -6.36 -18.92 20.42
C LYS A 503 -7.23 -20.09 20.89
N ALA A 504 -7.57 -20.14 22.17
CA ALA A 504 -8.45 -21.17 22.72
C ALA A 504 -9.90 -21.08 22.18
N ASP A 505 -10.42 -19.87 21.99
CA ASP A 505 -11.74 -19.61 21.43
C ASP A 505 -11.78 -19.96 19.94
N ALA A 506 -10.73 -19.68 19.17
CA ALA A 506 -10.63 -20.08 17.76
C ALA A 506 -10.56 -21.61 17.58
N GLU A 507 -9.83 -22.32 18.45
CA GLU A 507 -9.80 -23.79 18.47
C GLU A 507 -11.17 -24.38 18.86
N LEU A 508 -11.85 -23.79 19.87
CA LEU A 508 -13.16 -24.23 20.32
C LEU A 508 -14.28 -23.91 19.31
N ALA A 509 -14.06 -22.92 18.44
CA ALA A 509 -15.04 -22.38 17.51
C ALA A 509 -14.79 -22.83 16.06
N ARG A 510 -14.30 -24.05 15.83
CA ARG A 510 -14.34 -24.67 14.48
C ARG A 510 -15.75 -25.20 14.19
N SER A 511 -16.24 -25.00 12.96
CA SER A 511 -17.48 -25.65 12.54
C SER A 511 -17.32 -27.17 12.61
N LYS A 512 -18.34 -27.84 13.17
CA LYS A 512 -18.38 -29.31 13.25
C LYS A 512 -18.72 -29.95 11.91
N LEU A 513 -19.33 -29.21 10.99
CA LEU A 513 -19.72 -29.68 9.67
C LEU A 513 -18.87 -28.98 8.62
N GLN A 514 -18.31 -29.76 7.70
CA GLN A 514 -17.41 -29.28 6.64
C GLN A 514 -17.78 -29.93 5.31
N LEU A 515 -17.58 -29.20 4.22
CA LEU A 515 -17.76 -29.70 2.85
C LEU A 515 -16.61 -29.15 1.99
N ARG A 516 -15.91 -30.05 1.31
CA ARG A 516 -14.95 -29.71 0.26
C ARG A 516 -15.63 -29.67 -1.09
N TYR A 517 -15.26 -28.72 -1.93
CA TYR A 517 -15.81 -28.55 -3.27
C TYR A 517 -14.73 -28.21 -4.27
N LEU A 518 -14.92 -28.60 -5.54
CA LEU A 518 -13.96 -28.27 -6.59
C LEU A 518 -14.12 -26.78 -6.95
N ALA A 519 -13.12 -25.97 -6.60
CA ALA A 519 -13.09 -24.55 -6.93
C ALA A 519 -12.44 -24.30 -8.29
N VAL A 520 -11.35 -25.02 -8.60
CA VAL A 520 -10.62 -24.96 -9.86
C VAL A 520 -10.00 -26.33 -10.13
N GLY A 521 -10.09 -26.83 -11.37
CA GLY A 521 -9.41 -28.05 -11.82
C GLY A 521 -8.13 -27.77 -12.65
N PRO A 522 -7.36 -28.80 -13.04
CA PRO A 522 -6.12 -28.64 -13.81
C PRO A 522 -6.29 -27.91 -15.16
N GLY A 523 -7.47 -28.01 -15.79
CA GLY A 523 -7.89 -27.27 -16.98
C GLY A 523 -8.48 -25.88 -16.68
N GLY A 524 -8.36 -25.41 -15.44
CA GLY A 524 -8.91 -24.15 -14.94
C GLY A 524 -10.42 -24.22 -14.71
N LEU A 525 -11.13 -23.15 -15.06
CA LEU A 525 -12.60 -23.07 -14.94
C LEU A 525 -13.34 -24.03 -15.90
N ALA A 526 -12.66 -24.59 -16.90
CA ALA A 526 -13.26 -25.53 -17.86
C ALA A 526 -13.61 -26.89 -17.23
N ASP A 527 -12.99 -27.21 -16.09
CA ASP A 527 -13.26 -28.46 -15.35
C ASP A 527 -14.45 -28.32 -14.39
N LEU A 528 -14.97 -27.10 -14.21
CA LEU A 528 -16.18 -26.87 -13.43
C LEU A 528 -17.42 -27.26 -14.25
N PRO A 529 -18.52 -27.66 -13.59
CA PRO A 529 -19.79 -27.89 -14.28
C PRO A 529 -20.20 -26.66 -15.10
N PRO A 530 -20.53 -26.83 -16.40
CA PRO A 530 -20.90 -25.71 -17.26
C PRO A 530 -22.23 -25.10 -16.82
N LEU A 531 -22.41 -23.80 -17.08
CA LEU A 531 -23.72 -23.15 -16.94
C LEU A 531 -24.75 -23.79 -17.85
N GLU A 532 -25.94 -24.06 -17.33
CA GLU A 532 -27.08 -24.44 -18.17
C GLU A 532 -27.63 -23.24 -18.94
N GLU A 533 -28.33 -23.50 -20.05
CA GLU A 533 -28.87 -22.44 -20.90
C GLU A 533 -29.89 -21.58 -20.14
N GLY A 534 -29.59 -20.28 -20.00
CA GLY A 534 -30.45 -19.33 -19.28
C GLY A 534 -30.13 -19.18 -17.79
N GLU A 535 -29.14 -19.90 -17.25
CA GLU A 535 -28.68 -19.67 -15.89
C GLU A 535 -27.90 -18.35 -15.74
N PRO A 536 -28.06 -17.66 -14.60
CA PRO A 536 -27.28 -16.46 -14.32
C PRO A 536 -25.81 -16.80 -14.09
N ARG A 537 -24.90 -15.88 -14.44
CA ARG A 537 -23.45 -16.09 -14.36
C ARG A 537 -22.95 -16.39 -12.95
N GLN A 538 -23.69 -15.96 -11.92
CA GLN A 538 -23.44 -16.24 -10.51
C GLN A 538 -23.38 -17.74 -10.22
N MET A 539 -24.05 -18.58 -11.02
CA MET A 539 -23.98 -20.03 -10.93
C MET A 539 -22.61 -20.61 -11.33
N LEU A 540 -21.68 -19.81 -11.88
CA LEU A 540 -20.29 -20.23 -12.05
C LEU A 540 -19.55 -20.36 -10.72
N ASP A 541 -19.97 -19.63 -9.69
CA ASP A 541 -19.38 -19.70 -8.35
C ASP A 541 -19.90 -20.96 -7.63
N PRO A 542 -19.02 -21.93 -7.29
CA PRO A 542 -19.42 -23.15 -6.62
C PRO A 542 -20.10 -22.92 -5.25
N GLU A 543 -19.70 -21.91 -4.48
CA GLU A 543 -20.31 -21.65 -3.18
C GLU A 543 -21.71 -21.08 -3.32
N ILE A 544 -21.99 -20.27 -4.36
CA ILE A 544 -23.34 -19.81 -4.67
C ILE A 544 -24.23 -20.99 -5.07
N ARG A 545 -23.71 -21.93 -5.89
CA ARG A 545 -24.42 -23.16 -6.24
C ARG A 545 -24.76 -23.99 -5.00
N LEU A 546 -23.79 -24.23 -4.13
CA LEU A 546 -23.99 -24.98 -2.89
C LEU A 546 -24.97 -24.27 -1.95
N ALA A 547 -24.87 -22.95 -1.80
CA ALA A 547 -25.81 -22.16 -1.00
C ALA A 547 -27.25 -22.26 -1.53
N ARG A 548 -27.42 -22.26 -2.86
CA ARG A 548 -28.72 -22.45 -3.52
C ARG A 548 -29.31 -23.82 -3.21
N GLU A 549 -28.53 -24.89 -3.37
CA GLU A 549 -28.98 -26.26 -3.08
C GLU A 549 -29.37 -26.44 -1.61
N ILE A 550 -28.57 -25.87 -0.70
CA ILE A 550 -28.87 -25.88 0.73
C ILE A 550 -30.17 -25.10 1.00
N ALA A 551 -30.34 -23.90 0.42
CA ALA A 551 -31.55 -23.10 0.62
C ALA A 551 -32.82 -23.85 0.15
N LEU A 552 -32.75 -24.56 -0.98
CA LEU A 552 -33.83 -25.40 -1.49
C LEU A 552 -34.12 -26.59 -0.56
N GLY A 553 -33.07 -27.32 -0.14
CA GLY A 553 -33.21 -28.48 0.74
C GLY A 553 -33.75 -28.11 2.14
N LEU A 554 -33.49 -26.90 2.61
CA LEU A 554 -33.99 -26.39 3.89
C LEU A 554 -35.45 -25.91 3.84
N GLY A 555 -36.04 -25.73 2.65
CA GLY A 555 -37.40 -25.20 2.48
C GLY A 555 -38.51 -26.05 3.08
N GLU A 556 -38.27 -27.35 3.30
CA GLU A 556 -39.22 -28.26 3.95
C GLU A 556 -39.17 -28.19 5.49
N HIS A 557 -38.21 -27.43 6.05
CA HIS A 557 -37.93 -27.36 7.48
C HIS A 557 -38.24 -25.96 8.05
N GLU A 558 -39.31 -25.86 8.83
CA GLU A 558 -39.70 -24.61 9.47
C GLU A 558 -38.79 -24.23 10.65
N GLY A 559 -38.10 -23.11 10.50
CA GLY A 559 -37.24 -22.53 11.54
C GLY A 559 -35.84 -23.13 11.62
N ARG A 560 -34.89 -22.32 12.09
CA ARG A 560 -33.45 -22.63 12.04
C ARG A 560 -33.07 -23.93 12.76
N ARG A 561 -33.74 -24.27 13.87
CA ARG A 561 -33.45 -25.52 14.60
C ARG A 561 -33.69 -26.76 13.73
N ALA A 562 -34.85 -26.85 13.09
CA ALA A 562 -35.18 -27.97 12.21
C ALA A 562 -34.24 -28.00 10.99
N GLN A 563 -33.87 -26.83 10.48
CA GLN A 563 -32.91 -26.68 9.39
C GLN A 563 -31.52 -27.21 9.77
N LEU A 564 -31.01 -26.90 10.96
CA LEU A 564 -29.73 -27.42 11.45
C LEU A 564 -29.76 -28.93 11.72
N GLU A 565 -30.91 -29.48 12.13
CA GLU A 565 -31.09 -30.93 12.29
C GLU A 565 -31.07 -31.65 10.94
N ALA A 566 -31.52 -31.00 9.86
CA ALA A 566 -31.52 -31.53 8.48
C ALA A 566 -30.21 -31.32 7.72
N LEU A 567 -29.45 -30.26 8.05
CA LEU A 567 -28.25 -29.83 7.34
C LEU A 567 -27.20 -30.95 7.14
N PRO A 568 -26.87 -31.81 8.12
CA PRO A 568 -25.88 -32.87 7.93
C PRO A 568 -26.22 -33.84 6.79
N ALA A 569 -27.49 -34.24 6.65
CA ALA A 569 -27.92 -35.17 5.59
C ALA A 569 -27.86 -34.52 4.19
N LEU A 570 -28.19 -33.23 4.09
CA LEU A 570 -28.05 -32.47 2.85
C LEU A 570 -26.57 -32.35 2.45
N VAL A 571 -25.70 -32.06 3.43
CA VAL A 571 -24.27 -31.91 3.22
C VAL A 571 -23.61 -33.21 2.82
N GLU A 572 -24.02 -34.36 3.38
CA GLU A 572 -23.52 -35.68 2.97
C GLU A 572 -23.78 -35.94 1.47
N GLY A 573 -24.99 -35.62 0.98
CA GLY A 573 -25.33 -35.78 -0.43
C GLY A 573 -24.52 -34.85 -1.35
N LEU A 574 -24.37 -33.58 -0.96
CA LEU A 574 -23.58 -32.61 -1.73
C LEU A 574 -22.08 -32.96 -1.73
N ALA A 575 -21.54 -33.37 -0.58
CA ALA A 575 -20.14 -33.76 -0.44
C ALA A 575 -19.80 -34.98 -1.30
N ALA A 576 -20.70 -35.95 -1.43
CA ALA A 576 -20.50 -37.10 -2.32
C ALA A 576 -20.41 -36.68 -3.80
N SER A 577 -21.24 -35.72 -4.23
CA SER A 577 -21.19 -35.17 -5.59
C SER A 577 -19.90 -34.38 -5.83
N GLU A 578 -19.49 -33.55 -4.88
CA GLU A 578 -18.27 -32.75 -5.02
C GLU A 578 -17.00 -33.59 -4.96
N ASP A 579 -16.95 -34.63 -4.11
CA ASP A 579 -15.83 -35.58 -4.09
C ASP A 579 -15.71 -36.34 -5.42
N GLN A 580 -16.84 -36.64 -6.09
CA GLN A 580 -16.82 -37.17 -7.45
C GLN A 580 -16.22 -36.18 -8.46
N HIS A 581 -16.58 -34.90 -8.39
CA HIS A 581 -16.00 -33.86 -9.25
C HIS A 581 -14.49 -33.73 -9.03
N VAL A 582 -14.03 -33.70 -7.78
CA VAL A 582 -12.60 -33.63 -7.47
C VAL A 582 -11.85 -34.86 -8.00
N ARG A 583 -12.38 -36.06 -7.78
CA ARG A 583 -11.76 -37.30 -8.32
C ARG A 583 -11.69 -37.31 -9.84
N ALA A 584 -12.75 -36.85 -10.51
CA ALA A 584 -12.76 -36.74 -11.97
C ALA A 584 -11.70 -35.74 -12.46
N ALA A 585 -11.54 -34.60 -11.78
CA ALA A 585 -10.51 -33.62 -12.11
C ALA A 585 -9.08 -34.13 -11.85
N MET A 586 -8.88 -35.06 -10.91
CA MET A 586 -7.59 -35.70 -10.62
C MET A 586 -7.27 -36.92 -11.49
N GLU A 587 -8.24 -37.46 -12.23
CA GLU A 587 -8.06 -38.65 -13.09
C GLU A 587 -6.86 -38.53 -14.05
N PRO A 588 -6.59 -37.37 -14.71
CA PRO A 588 -5.44 -37.21 -15.60
C PRO A 588 -4.08 -37.44 -14.92
N TRP A 589 -3.99 -37.21 -13.61
CA TRP A 589 -2.77 -37.40 -12.82
C TRP A 589 -2.55 -38.83 -12.36
N LYS A 590 -3.53 -39.72 -12.54
CA LYS A 590 -3.48 -41.13 -12.11
C LYS A 590 -3.18 -41.30 -10.61
N ILE A 591 -3.58 -40.31 -9.81
CA ILE A 591 -3.50 -40.35 -8.36
C ILE A 591 -4.76 -41.05 -7.84
N ASP A 592 -4.60 -42.12 -7.05
CA ASP A 592 -5.73 -42.75 -6.37
C ASP A 592 -6.13 -41.90 -5.15
N TRP A 593 -7.26 -41.20 -5.29
CA TRP A 593 -7.84 -40.30 -4.28
C TRP A 593 -9.21 -40.79 -3.77
N SER A 594 -9.38 -42.10 -3.65
CA SER A 594 -10.61 -42.73 -3.15
C SER A 594 -10.90 -42.41 -1.67
N ALA A 595 -12.11 -42.76 -1.20
CA ALA A 595 -12.59 -42.48 0.17
C ALA A 595 -12.22 -43.63 1.11
N VAL A 596 -11.96 -43.27 2.36
CA VAL A 596 -11.49 -44.14 3.44
C VAL A 596 -12.65 -44.85 4.14
N ASP A 597 -12.54 -46.17 4.36
CA ASP A 597 -13.50 -46.96 5.14
C ASP A 597 -13.22 -46.93 6.68
N ASP A 598 -12.06 -46.43 7.13
CA ASP A 598 -11.68 -46.33 8.56
C ASP A 598 -10.57 -45.28 8.84
N PRO A 599 -10.87 -44.08 9.37
CA PRO A 599 -9.85 -43.12 9.79
C PRO A 599 -9.36 -43.49 11.20
N ALA A 600 -8.15 -44.06 11.32
CA ALA A 600 -7.59 -44.43 12.61
C ALA A 600 -6.83 -43.27 13.30
N ASP A 601 -7.23 -42.99 14.54
CA ASP A 601 -6.71 -42.02 15.53
C ASP A 601 -5.22 -42.17 15.96
N GLU A 602 -4.35 -42.86 15.21
CA GLU A 602 -2.94 -43.07 15.59
C GLU A 602 -1.96 -42.55 14.52
N GLN A 603 -1.00 -41.72 14.96
CA GLN A 603 0.17 -41.25 14.19
C GLN A 603 0.74 -42.41 13.38
N THR A 604 0.65 -42.32 12.05
CA THR A 604 1.07 -43.42 11.18
C THR A 604 2.39 -43.03 10.52
N PRO A 605 3.52 -43.63 10.96
CA PRO A 605 4.82 -43.10 10.59
C PRO A 605 5.07 -43.23 9.09
N VAL A 606 5.35 -42.09 8.45
CA VAL A 606 5.89 -42.01 7.10
C VAL A 606 7.31 -41.47 7.16
N ALA A 607 8.19 -42.02 6.32
CA ALA A 607 9.53 -41.45 6.16
C ALA A 607 9.51 -40.50 4.98
N VAL A 608 9.91 -39.26 5.20
CA VAL A 608 10.08 -38.25 4.16
C VAL A 608 11.57 -38.07 3.91
N ALA A 609 11.96 -38.00 2.65
CA ALA A 609 13.26 -37.51 2.24
C ALA A 609 13.05 -36.35 1.28
N LEU A 610 13.76 -35.24 1.47
CA LEU A 610 13.91 -34.23 0.43
C LEU A 610 15.36 -34.09 0.03
N SER A 611 15.58 -33.67 -1.20
CA SER A 611 16.89 -33.23 -1.66
C SER A 611 16.77 -32.02 -2.57
N LEU A 612 17.70 -31.10 -2.38
CA LEU A 612 17.91 -29.91 -3.20
C LEU A 612 19.23 -30.07 -3.97
N PRO A 613 19.49 -29.24 -5.00
CA PRO A 613 20.80 -29.18 -5.62
C PRO A 613 21.91 -28.93 -4.58
N ASN A 614 23.04 -29.64 -4.73
CA ASN A 614 24.18 -29.48 -3.83
C ASN A 614 24.88 -28.11 -3.98
N GLU A 615 24.80 -27.52 -5.18
CA GLU A 615 25.33 -26.20 -5.48
C GLU A 615 24.27 -25.12 -5.18
N PRO A 616 24.67 -23.90 -4.79
CA PRO A 616 23.73 -22.80 -4.61
C PRO A 616 22.88 -22.55 -5.86
N ILE A 617 21.58 -22.39 -5.67
CA ILE A 617 20.63 -22.10 -6.76
C ILE A 617 20.81 -20.66 -7.19
N LEU A 618 21.00 -20.42 -8.49
CA LEU A 618 21.06 -19.05 -9.02
C LEU A 618 19.65 -18.46 -9.08
N ALA A 619 19.43 -17.30 -8.45
CA ALA A 619 18.15 -16.60 -8.50
C ALA A 619 17.70 -16.37 -9.95
N GLY A 620 16.45 -16.64 -10.24
CA GLY A 620 15.86 -16.58 -11.58
C GLY A 620 16.14 -17.81 -12.45
N GLU A 621 16.86 -18.83 -11.99
CA GLU A 621 16.94 -20.13 -12.67
C GLU A 621 16.02 -21.16 -12.00
N PRO A 622 15.33 -22.02 -12.77
CA PRO A 622 14.55 -23.09 -12.18
C PRO A 622 15.47 -24.13 -11.55
N PHE A 623 15.01 -24.76 -10.46
CA PHE A 623 15.68 -25.85 -9.79
C PHE A 623 14.68 -26.96 -9.42
N THR A 624 15.18 -28.17 -9.25
CA THR A 624 14.35 -29.31 -8.86
C THR A 624 14.36 -29.51 -7.35
N LEU A 625 13.18 -29.51 -6.74
CA LEU A 625 12.95 -30.11 -5.43
C LEU A 625 12.54 -31.57 -5.63
N HIS A 626 13.37 -32.49 -5.16
CA HIS A 626 13.05 -33.92 -5.15
C HIS A 626 12.49 -34.28 -3.78
N VAL A 627 11.29 -34.84 -3.73
CA VAL A 627 10.70 -35.35 -2.49
C VAL A 627 10.31 -36.82 -2.66
N GLU A 628 10.67 -37.64 -1.68
CA GLU A 628 10.22 -39.03 -1.56
C GLU A 628 9.45 -39.19 -0.25
N VAL A 629 8.30 -39.87 -0.34
CA VAL A 629 7.56 -40.32 0.84
C VAL A 629 7.45 -41.84 0.82
N LYS A 630 7.73 -42.46 1.96
CA LYS A 630 7.66 -43.90 2.15
C LYS A 630 6.71 -44.25 3.28
N ASN A 631 5.78 -45.15 3.00
CA ASN A 631 4.95 -45.76 4.03
C ASN A 631 5.79 -46.75 4.85
N THR A 632 6.10 -46.38 6.11
CA THR A 632 6.86 -47.25 7.03
C THR A 632 5.97 -48.06 7.97
N SER A 633 4.65 -47.91 7.85
CA SER A 633 3.68 -48.64 8.63
C SER A 633 3.36 -50.01 8.00
N GLU A 634 2.68 -50.87 8.77
CA GLU A 634 2.13 -52.13 8.28
C GLU A 634 0.76 -51.97 7.59
N ARG A 635 0.21 -50.75 7.56
CA ARG A 635 -1.13 -50.44 7.03
C ARG A 635 -1.05 -49.83 5.64
N HIS A 636 -2.09 -50.04 4.85
CA HIS A 636 -2.31 -49.26 3.64
C HIS A 636 -2.66 -47.83 4.05
N LEU A 637 -2.01 -46.83 3.46
CA LEU A 637 -2.31 -45.42 3.67
C LEU A 637 -3.11 -44.89 2.51
N GLU A 638 -3.99 -43.95 2.80
CA GLU A 638 -4.85 -43.31 1.82
C GLU A 638 -4.73 -41.80 1.97
N ARG A 639 -4.86 -41.07 0.85
CA ARG A 639 -4.77 -39.59 0.81
C ARG A 639 -3.49 -39.06 1.47
N VAL A 640 -2.35 -39.68 1.16
CA VAL A 640 -1.04 -39.15 1.56
C VAL A 640 -0.76 -37.89 0.75
N HIS A 641 -0.28 -36.86 1.44
CA HIS A 641 0.13 -35.60 0.83
C HIS A 641 1.30 -34.96 1.58
N LEU A 642 1.93 -33.99 0.94
CA LEU A 642 3.12 -33.30 1.42
C LEU A 642 2.90 -31.79 1.33
N ILE A 643 3.35 -31.02 2.32
CA ILE A 643 3.23 -29.56 2.34
C ILE A 643 4.63 -28.97 2.55
N THR A 644 5.03 -28.01 1.72
CA THR A 644 6.28 -27.26 1.94
C THR A 644 6.09 -26.21 3.04
N ASP A 645 7.14 -26.01 3.85
CA ASP A 645 7.24 -24.92 4.83
C ASP A 645 8.54 -24.16 4.60
N CYS A 646 8.43 -22.86 4.34
CA CYS A 646 9.56 -21.97 4.13
C CYS A 646 9.23 -20.54 4.54
N ALA A 647 10.21 -19.78 5.03
CA ALA A 647 10.02 -18.35 5.30
C ALA A 647 9.77 -17.51 4.04
N ARG A 648 9.94 -18.09 2.84
CA ARG A 648 9.68 -17.46 1.54
C ARG A 648 8.29 -17.83 1.04
N ASP A 649 7.40 -16.84 0.95
CA ASP A 649 6.01 -17.02 0.50
C ASP A 649 5.91 -17.75 -0.85
N GLU A 650 6.87 -17.58 -1.76
CA GLU A 650 6.86 -18.27 -3.06
C GLU A 650 7.21 -19.77 -3.00
N LEU A 651 7.74 -20.26 -1.86
CA LEU A 651 8.12 -21.66 -1.64
C LEU A 651 7.31 -22.30 -0.49
N ASP A 652 6.46 -21.54 0.19
CA ASP A 652 5.67 -21.96 1.34
C ASP A 652 4.29 -22.48 0.96
N GLY A 653 3.78 -23.48 1.67
CA GLY A 653 2.42 -23.99 1.53
C GLY A 653 2.10 -24.68 0.19
N ILE A 654 3.09 -25.19 -0.52
CA ILE A 654 2.87 -25.98 -1.76
C ILE A 654 2.45 -27.38 -1.34
N GLU A 655 1.20 -27.77 -1.62
CA GLU A 655 0.66 -29.08 -1.29
C GLU A 655 0.79 -30.05 -2.49
N LEU A 656 1.40 -31.21 -2.23
CA LEU A 656 1.66 -32.29 -3.17
C LEU A 656 0.83 -33.51 -2.82
N LEU A 657 -0.10 -33.85 -3.71
CA LEU A 657 -1.00 -34.98 -3.59
C LEU A 657 -0.30 -36.24 -4.09
N VAL A 658 -0.17 -37.23 -3.20
CA VAL A 658 0.45 -38.54 -3.49
C VAL A 658 -0.62 -39.61 -3.66
N GLY A 659 -1.59 -39.67 -2.75
CA GLY A 659 -2.72 -40.59 -2.81
C GLY A 659 -2.50 -41.84 -1.98
N ALA A 660 -2.95 -42.99 -2.47
CA ALA A 660 -2.83 -44.26 -1.78
C ALA A 660 -1.40 -44.84 -1.80
N LEU A 661 -0.94 -45.37 -0.66
CA LEU A 661 0.40 -45.98 -0.49
C LEU A 661 0.32 -47.31 0.25
N ALA A 662 0.70 -48.40 -0.41
CA ALA A 662 0.80 -49.72 0.21
C ALA A 662 1.92 -49.80 1.28
N PRO A 663 1.83 -50.72 2.25
CA PRO A 663 2.89 -50.94 3.23
C PRO A 663 4.26 -51.12 2.57
N GLY A 664 5.24 -50.31 2.97
CA GLY A 664 6.60 -50.34 2.44
C GLY A 664 6.80 -49.71 1.06
N ALA A 665 5.73 -49.23 0.40
CA ALA A 665 5.83 -48.51 -0.86
C ALA A 665 6.40 -47.10 -0.66
N SER A 666 7.14 -46.63 -1.67
CA SER A 666 7.61 -45.25 -1.78
C SER A 666 7.02 -44.63 -3.04
N GLU A 667 6.73 -43.33 -2.98
CA GLU A 667 6.43 -42.50 -4.15
C GLU A 667 7.33 -41.27 -4.12
N SER A 668 7.71 -40.79 -5.31
CA SER A 668 8.60 -39.64 -5.46
C SER A 668 7.99 -38.60 -6.40
N ARG A 669 8.23 -37.33 -6.09
CA ARG A 669 7.79 -36.19 -6.90
C ARG A 669 8.95 -35.23 -7.10
N ASP A 670 9.06 -34.74 -8.34
CA ASP A 670 10.02 -33.72 -8.74
C ASP A 670 9.26 -32.43 -9.03
N LEU A 671 9.57 -31.37 -8.28
CA LEU A 671 8.98 -30.06 -8.50
C LEU A 671 10.00 -29.12 -9.12
N GLN A 672 9.62 -28.49 -10.22
CA GLN A 672 10.36 -27.35 -10.77
C GLN A 672 9.93 -26.08 -10.03
N LEU A 673 10.84 -25.55 -9.22
CA LEU A 673 10.65 -24.31 -8.48
C LEU A 673 11.59 -23.24 -9.02
N GLN A 674 11.30 -21.97 -8.74
CA GLN A 674 12.14 -20.86 -9.14
C GLN A 674 12.09 -19.77 -8.09
N VAL A 675 13.26 -19.30 -7.66
CA VAL A 675 13.37 -18.09 -6.85
C VAL A 675 13.44 -16.88 -7.78
N LEU A 676 12.73 -15.81 -7.45
CA LEU A 676 12.65 -14.63 -8.32
C LEU A 676 14.03 -13.97 -8.55
N PRO A 677 14.33 -13.44 -9.75
CA PRO A 677 15.68 -12.99 -10.12
C PRO A 677 16.19 -11.78 -9.35
N TRP A 678 15.30 -11.01 -8.71
CA TRP A 678 15.66 -9.85 -7.89
C TRP A 678 16.03 -10.20 -6.45
N ASN A 679 15.93 -11.47 -6.03
CA ASN A 679 16.40 -11.87 -4.71
C ASN A 679 17.95 -11.82 -4.65
N PRO A 680 18.55 -11.24 -3.59
CA PRO A 680 19.99 -11.27 -3.37
C PRO A 680 20.45 -12.68 -2.91
N ASP A 681 21.72 -12.81 -2.53
CA ASP A 681 22.21 -14.01 -1.86
C ASP A 681 21.41 -14.24 -0.56
N PHE A 682 20.96 -15.47 -0.32
CA PHE A 682 20.36 -15.83 0.97
C PHE A 682 20.50 -17.32 1.28
N VAL A 683 20.39 -17.61 2.57
CA VAL A 683 20.26 -18.96 3.12
C VAL A 683 18.97 -19.04 3.91
N ASP A 684 18.25 -20.15 3.73
CA ASP A 684 17.02 -20.45 4.45
C ASP A 684 16.89 -21.95 4.73
N THR A 685 15.82 -22.33 5.42
CA THR A 685 15.40 -23.72 5.58
C THR A 685 14.17 -23.96 4.72
N LEU A 686 14.19 -25.04 3.93
CA LEU A 686 13.00 -25.56 3.26
C LEU A 686 12.66 -26.90 3.89
N SER A 687 11.47 -26.98 4.46
CA SER A 687 10.94 -28.19 5.09
C SER A 687 9.80 -28.76 4.25
N VAL A 688 9.63 -30.07 4.29
CA VAL A 688 8.48 -30.77 3.72
C VAL A 688 7.86 -31.66 4.77
N ALA A 689 6.60 -31.41 5.08
CA ALA A 689 5.79 -32.13 6.05
C ALA A 689 4.83 -33.08 5.33
N ALA A 690 4.78 -34.34 5.73
CA ALA A 690 3.85 -35.34 5.23
C ALA A 690 2.68 -35.54 6.19
N HIS A 691 1.50 -35.71 5.61
CA HIS A 691 0.28 -35.98 6.35
C HIS A 691 -0.53 -37.09 5.65
N VAL A 692 -1.23 -37.89 6.45
CA VAL A 692 -2.16 -38.92 5.99
C VAL A 692 -3.58 -38.47 6.32
N GLY A 693 -4.33 -38.02 5.31
CA GLY A 693 -5.66 -37.45 5.52
C GLY A 693 -5.61 -35.99 5.99
N GLU A 694 -6.47 -35.63 6.95
CA GLU A 694 -6.52 -34.27 7.50
C GLU A 694 -5.21 -33.93 8.25
N PRO A 695 -4.58 -32.78 7.98
CA PRO A 695 -3.38 -32.36 8.70
C PRO A 695 -3.66 -32.17 10.19
N GLY A 696 -2.88 -32.83 11.05
CA GLY A 696 -2.79 -32.53 12.47
C GLY A 696 -1.72 -31.48 12.78
N ASP A 697 -1.61 -31.09 14.06
CA ASP A 697 -0.61 -30.10 14.53
C ASP A 697 0.85 -30.60 14.35
N GLU A 698 1.06 -31.92 14.41
CA GLU A 698 2.33 -32.56 14.12
C GLU A 698 2.22 -33.36 12.81
N PRO A 699 3.22 -33.27 11.91
CA PRO A 699 3.24 -34.07 10.70
C PRO A 699 3.51 -35.55 11.00
N ASP A 700 2.99 -36.44 10.15
CA ASP A 700 3.23 -37.90 10.21
C ASP A 700 4.68 -38.26 9.84
N GLY A 701 5.38 -37.33 9.18
CA GLY A 701 6.81 -37.35 8.92
C GLY A 701 7.25 -36.03 8.30
N ALA A 702 8.50 -35.63 8.49
CA ALA A 702 9.01 -34.41 7.87
C ALA A 702 10.49 -34.55 7.54
N ALA A 703 10.94 -33.76 6.57
CA ALA A 703 12.35 -33.58 6.25
C ALA A 703 12.64 -32.09 6.06
N SER A 704 13.88 -31.67 6.30
CA SER A 704 14.30 -30.27 6.13
C SER A 704 15.69 -30.23 5.52
N GLU A 705 15.87 -29.33 4.56
CA GLU A 705 17.15 -29.12 3.89
C GLU A 705 17.47 -27.64 3.83
N ARG A 706 18.77 -27.33 3.79
CA ARG A 706 19.23 -25.95 3.70
C ARG A 706 19.09 -25.45 2.27
N LEU A 707 18.24 -24.45 2.07
CA LEU A 707 18.10 -23.74 0.81
C LEU A 707 19.20 -22.69 0.71
N ARG A 708 20.07 -22.81 -0.31
CA ARG A 708 21.12 -21.82 -0.60
C ARG A 708 20.86 -21.18 -1.95
N VAL A 709 20.69 -19.87 -1.96
CA VAL A 709 20.45 -19.10 -3.18
C VAL A 709 21.56 -18.08 -3.37
N SER A 710 22.09 -18.03 -4.58
CA SER A 710 22.98 -16.97 -5.04
C SER A 710 22.20 -15.97 -5.88
N GLY A 711 22.25 -14.71 -5.50
CA GLY A 711 21.70 -13.59 -6.25
C GLY A 711 22.48 -13.35 -7.54
N ARG A 712 21.81 -12.75 -8.52
CA ARG A 712 22.47 -12.36 -9.77
C ARG A 712 23.38 -11.14 -9.55
N PRO A 713 24.51 -11.05 -10.26
CA PRO A 713 25.30 -9.82 -10.33
C PRO A 713 24.42 -8.62 -10.74
N ARG A 714 24.54 -7.51 -10.01
CA ARG A 714 23.64 -6.35 -10.17
C ARG A 714 24.23 -5.28 -11.09
N PRO A 715 23.42 -4.68 -11.99
CA PRO A 715 23.83 -3.48 -12.72
C PRO A 715 23.92 -2.29 -11.77
N ARG A 716 24.64 -1.26 -12.21
CA ARG A 716 24.76 0.01 -11.47
C ARG A 716 24.71 1.14 -12.46
N PHE A 717 23.66 1.95 -12.40
CA PHE A 717 23.45 3.03 -13.35
C PHE A 717 23.92 4.36 -12.80
N ALA A 718 24.57 5.13 -13.66
CA ALA A 718 24.88 6.54 -13.43
C ALA A 718 24.46 7.33 -14.67
N VAL A 719 23.88 8.52 -14.47
CA VAL A 719 23.10 9.21 -15.49
C VAL A 719 23.52 10.67 -15.62
N ASP A 720 23.59 11.13 -16.86
CA ASP A 720 23.61 12.55 -17.24
C ASP A 720 22.33 12.90 -17.97
N TYR A 721 21.88 14.15 -17.81
CA TYR A 721 20.76 14.70 -18.56
C TYR A 721 21.07 16.11 -19.08
N TRP A 722 20.35 16.57 -20.10
CA TRP A 722 20.44 17.94 -20.59
C TRP A 722 19.20 18.31 -21.42
N ILE A 723 19.00 19.61 -21.60
CA ILE A 723 17.91 20.14 -22.43
C ILE A 723 18.43 20.43 -23.83
N ILE A 724 17.67 20.03 -24.84
CA ILE A 724 17.88 20.43 -26.23
C ILE A 724 16.68 21.25 -26.68
N ASP A 725 16.88 22.56 -26.75
CA ASP A 725 15.92 23.58 -27.12
C ASP A 725 16.29 24.26 -28.46
N ASP A 726 17.49 24.01 -29.00
CA ASP A 726 17.91 24.45 -30.35
C ASP A 726 17.40 23.45 -31.42
N PRO A 727 16.50 23.86 -32.33
CA PRO A 727 15.98 22.99 -33.38
C PRO A 727 17.07 22.40 -34.30
N HIS A 728 18.20 23.09 -34.47
CA HIS A 728 19.32 22.60 -35.28
C HIS A 728 20.16 21.54 -34.57
N LEU A 729 20.11 21.50 -33.23
CA LEU A 729 20.78 20.47 -32.42
C LEU A 729 19.90 19.26 -32.16
N ALA A 730 18.58 19.42 -32.17
CA ALA A 730 17.63 18.32 -32.00
C ALA A 730 17.92 17.14 -32.93
N ALA A 731 18.21 17.40 -34.20
CA ALA A 731 18.56 16.37 -35.19
C ALA A 731 19.90 15.66 -34.93
N LYS A 732 20.76 16.22 -34.07
CA LYS A 732 22.04 15.63 -33.66
C LYS A 732 21.94 14.97 -32.27
N GLY A 733 20.87 15.19 -31.52
CA GLY A 733 20.68 14.67 -30.18
C GLY A 733 20.33 13.18 -30.13
N PRO A 734 20.20 12.59 -28.93
CA PRO A 734 19.64 11.27 -28.76
C PRO A 734 18.24 11.17 -29.36
N ALA A 735 17.91 10.00 -29.92
CA ALA A 735 16.61 9.77 -30.50
C ALA A 735 15.54 9.68 -29.41
N ARG A 736 14.34 10.18 -29.75
CA ARG A 736 13.10 9.88 -29.02
C ARG A 736 12.74 8.40 -29.24
N PRO A 737 12.00 7.77 -28.30
CA PRO A 737 11.47 6.44 -28.54
C PRO A 737 10.57 6.44 -29.78
N GLU A 738 10.47 5.28 -30.44
CA GLU A 738 9.47 5.11 -31.50
C GLU A 738 8.06 5.30 -30.90
N PRO A 739 7.12 5.93 -31.64
CA PRO A 739 5.73 6.03 -31.18
C PRO A 739 5.17 4.66 -30.82
N GLU A 740 4.41 4.60 -29.72
CA GLU A 740 3.70 3.37 -29.35
C GLU A 740 2.67 3.00 -30.42
N LEU A 741 2.37 1.70 -30.57
CA LEU A 741 1.37 1.21 -31.53
C LEU A 741 0.03 1.94 -31.36
N GLY A 742 -0.50 2.53 -32.43
CA GLY A 742 -1.72 3.33 -32.44
C GLY A 742 -1.50 4.85 -32.37
N PHE A 743 -0.25 5.30 -32.18
CA PHE A 743 0.14 6.72 -32.09
C PHE A 743 0.97 7.17 -33.31
N GLU A 744 1.15 6.31 -34.32
CA GLU A 744 2.04 6.57 -35.47
C GLU A 744 1.52 7.68 -36.39
N GLU A 745 0.22 7.95 -36.38
CA GLU A 745 -0.42 8.96 -37.23
C GLU A 745 -0.48 10.36 -36.59
N LEU A 746 -0.01 10.52 -35.33
CA LEU A 746 0.06 11.82 -34.67
C LEU A 746 1.16 12.71 -35.27
N GLU A 747 0.97 14.03 -35.21
CA GLU A 747 1.99 14.97 -35.66
C GLU A 747 3.31 14.77 -34.89
N PRO A 748 4.46 14.77 -35.58
CA PRO A 748 5.73 14.56 -34.91
C PRO A 748 6.07 15.76 -34.02
N PHE A 749 6.54 15.51 -32.80
CA PHE A 749 7.05 16.56 -31.92
C PHE A 749 8.20 17.32 -32.59
N VAL A 750 8.10 18.65 -32.58
CA VAL A 750 9.11 19.56 -33.12
C VAL A 750 9.66 20.41 -32.00
N VAL A 751 10.99 20.45 -31.88
CA VAL A 751 11.68 21.33 -30.95
C VAL A 751 11.46 22.79 -31.34
N GLN A 752 11.03 23.60 -30.38
CA GLN A 752 10.79 25.04 -30.49
C GLN A 752 11.37 25.71 -29.25
N GLY A 753 12.57 26.23 -29.34
CA GLY A 753 13.23 26.91 -28.24
C GLY A 753 14.28 27.88 -28.73
N ASN A 754 14.93 28.57 -27.79
CA ASN A 754 15.85 29.66 -28.10
C ASN A 754 17.32 29.23 -28.18
N GLY A 755 17.65 27.99 -27.79
CA GLY A 755 18.96 27.36 -27.91
C GLY A 755 19.93 27.66 -26.77
N ASP A 756 19.44 28.09 -25.60
CA ASP A 756 20.23 28.44 -24.41
C ASP A 756 20.38 27.29 -23.39
N GLY A 757 19.76 26.15 -23.66
CA GLY A 757 19.82 24.95 -22.81
C GLY A 757 19.04 25.08 -21.50
N LEU A 758 18.13 26.05 -21.40
CA LEU A 758 17.20 26.24 -20.28
C LEU A 758 15.77 25.95 -20.75
N ILE A 759 14.78 26.13 -19.88
CA ILE A 759 13.36 25.97 -20.21
C ILE A 759 12.59 27.27 -19.96
N GLN A 760 11.70 27.61 -20.89
CA GLN A 760 10.92 28.84 -20.84
C GLN A 760 9.45 28.59 -21.22
N PRO A 761 8.51 29.44 -20.76
CA PRO A 761 7.10 29.27 -21.09
C PRO A 761 6.84 29.22 -22.60
N GLY A 762 6.14 28.18 -23.06
CA GLY A 762 5.78 27.97 -24.46
C GLY A 762 6.84 27.27 -25.32
N GLU A 763 7.99 26.89 -24.75
CA GLU A 763 9.00 26.12 -25.48
C GLU A 763 8.64 24.64 -25.60
N HIS A 764 9.09 24.02 -26.68
CA HIS A 764 9.04 22.57 -26.89
C HIS A 764 10.48 22.07 -26.92
N VAL A 765 10.88 21.30 -25.93
CA VAL A 765 12.28 20.89 -25.72
C VAL A 765 12.41 19.38 -25.69
N LEU A 766 13.61 18.88 -25.95
CA LEU A 766 13.95 17.50 -25.61
C LEU A 766 14.67 17.47 -24.26
N PHE A 767 14.14 16.68 -23.33
CA PHE A 767 14.88 16.21 -22.17
C PHE A 767 15.71 14.99 -22.61
N ALA A 768 17.00 15.19 -22.85
CA ALA A 768 17.91 14.14 -23.27
C ALA A 768 18.67 13.56 -22.07
N PHE A 769 19.01 12.28 -22.13
CA PHE A 769 19.83 11.62 -21.11
C PHE A 769 20.85 10.65 -21.70
N SER A 770 21.86 10.33 -20.89
CA SER A 770 22.81 9.25 -21.15
C SER A 770 23.14 8.50 -19.85
N ALA A 771 22.85 7.21 -19.84
CA ALA A 771 23.02 6.31 -18.72
C ALA A 771 24.12 5.29 -19.00
N GLN A 772 25.07 5.18 -18.07
CA GLN A 772 26.13 4.18 -18.09
C GLN A 772 25.88 3.12 -17.04
N ASN A 773 26.11 1.87 -17.42
CA ASN A 773 26.11 0.76 -16.49
C ASN A 773 27.55 0.47 -16.04
N ALA A 774 27.89 0.90 -14.82
CA ALA A 774 29.17 0.62 -14.19
C ALA A 774 29.19 -0.73 -13.43
N GLY A 775 28.05 -1.42 -13.33
CA GLY A 775 27.91 -2.72 -12.69
C GLY A 775 27.95 -3.89 -13.66
N ALA A 776 27.32 -5.00 -13.27
CA ALA A 776 27.15 -6.18 -14.12
C ALA A 776 26.16 -5.92 -15.26
N ALA A 777 26.09 -6.83 -16.25
CA ALA A 777 25.18 -6.68 -17.38
C ALA A 777 23.71 -6.55 -16.94
N SER A 778 22.98 -5.65 -17.59
CA SER A 778 21.54 -5.46 -17.42
C SER A 778 20.80 -6.16 -18.57
N SER A 779 19.78 -6.95 -18.24
CA SER A 779 18.97 -7.65 -19.24
C SER A 779 17.83 -6.78 -19.79
N ASP A 780 17.32 -5.87 -18.97
CA ASP A 780 16.14 -5.05 -19.30
C ASP A 780 16.31 -3.59 -18.80
N PRO A 781 17.28 -2.83 -19.36
CA PRO A 781 17.52 -1.44 -18.98
C PRO A 781 16.44 -0.52 -19.54
N ARG A 782 15.89 0.31 -18.65
CA ARG A 782 14.83 1.28 -18.96
C ARG A 782 15.15 2.64 -18.36
N ALA A 783 14.69 3.68 -19.03
CA ALA A 783 14.65 5.04 -18.49
C ALA A 783 13.19 5.51 -18.50
N ILE A 784 12.70 5.97 -17.37
CA ILE A 784 11.32 6.41 -17.16
C ILE A 784 11.37 7.87 -16.70
N LEU A 785 10.60 8.74 -17.36
CA LEU A 785 10.46 10.14 -16.98
C LEU A 785 9.02 10.38 -16.52
N ARG A 786 8.84 11.00 -15.35
CA ARG A 786 7.52 11.42 -14.83
C ARG A 786 7.50 12.94 -14.65
N ASN A 787 6.34 13.54 -14.85
CA ASN A 787 6.11 14.94 -14.53
C ASN A 787 5.39 15.04 -13.18
N LEU A 788 6.02 15.71 -12.21
CA LEU A 788 5.49 15.92 -10.87
C LEU A 788 4.89 17.32 -10.68
N SER A 789 5.09 18.22 -11.63
CA SER A 789 4.67 19.63 -11.55
C SER A 789 3.30 19.94 -12.18
N GLY A 790 2.54 18.90 -12.52
CA GLY A 790 1.21 19.04 -13.11
C GLY A 790 1.22 19.86 -14.40
N ARG A 791 0.59 21.04 -14.37
CA ARG A 791 0.34 21.91 -15.54
C ARG A 791 1.54 22.74 -16.00
N GLN A 792 2.68 22.68 -15.33
CA GLN A 792 3.89 23.43 -15.75
C GLN A 792 4.45 22.95 -17.10
N GLY A 793 4.28 21.66 -17.43
CA GLY A 793 4.69 21.09 -18.71
C GLY A 793 3.92 19.81 -19.07
N LEU A 794 3.96 19.46 -20.35
CA LEU A 794 3.32 18.30 -20.94
C LEU A 794 4.40 17.34 -21.44
N LEU A 795 4.36 16.11 -20.94
CA LEU A 795 5.24 15.03 -21.36
C LEU A 795 4.59 14.25 -22.52
N GLU A 796 5.29 14.14 -23.65
CA GLU A 796 4.81 13.39 -24.83
C GLU A 796 5.03 11.88 -24.68
N GLU A 797 6.23 11.51 -24.20
CA GLU A 797 6.65 10.15 -23.93
C GLU A 797 7.40 10.06 -22.60
N GLY A 798 7.37 8.89 -21.97
CA GLY A 798 8.02 8.68 -20.68
C GLY A 798 8.73 7.33 -20.56
N LEU A 799 8.98 6.63 -21.68
CA LEU A 799 9.89 5.48 -21.69
C LEU A 799 10.97 5.63 -22.73
N VAL A 800 12.16 5.22 -22.35
CA VAL A 800 13.12 4.69 -23.29
C VAL A 800 13.49 3.29 -22.84
N TYR A 801 13.29 2.31 -23.71
CA TYR A 801 13.74 0.94 -23.52
C TYR A 801 14.90 0.66 -24.48
N ARG A 802 15.91 -0.07 -24.01
CA ARG A 802 16.95 -0.63 -24.86
C ARG A 802 17.07 -2.11 -24.56
N GLY A 803 17.42 -2.90 -25.58
CA GLY A 803 17.81 -4.29 -25.36
C GLY A 803 18.98 -4.42 -24.38
N PRO A 804 19.39 -5.66 -24.04
CA PRO A 804 20.38 -5.94 -23.01
C PRO A 804 21.64 -5.05 -23.10
N LEU A 805 22.07 -4.52 -21.96
CA LEU A 805 23.20 -3.61 -21.86
C LEU A 805 24.35 -4.30 -21.11
N PRO A 806 25.51 -4.52 -21.77
CA PRO A 806 26.65 -5.17 -21.12
C PRO A 806 27.25 -4.29 -20.03
N ALA A 807 28.05 -4.90 -19.16
CA ALA A 807 28.87 -4.18 -18.18
C ALA A 807 29.77 -3.13 -18.87
N GLY A 808 29.80 -1.91 -18.32
CA GLY A 808 30.49 -0.77 -18.92
C GLY A 808 29.76 -0.13 -20.11
N GLY A 809 28.64 -0.70 -20.56
CA GLY A 809 27.84 -0.19 -21.67
C GLY A 809 27.15 1.14 -21.34
N GLU A 810 26.83 1.91 -22.37
CA GLU A 810 26.09 3.17 -22.26
C GLU A 810 24.88 3.19 -23.21
N PHE A 811 23.80 3.81 -22.75
CA PHE A 811 22.65 4.12 -23.59
C PHE A 811 22.08 5.50 -23.33
N SER A 812 21.50 6.07 -24.37
CA SER A 812 20.93 7.40 -24.36
C SER A 812 19.59 7.42 -25.05
N GLY A 813 18.79 8.43 -24.72
CA GLY A 813 17.49 8.67 -25.29
C GLY A 813 17.03 10.08 -24.98
N ALA A 814 15.88 10.45 -25.52
CA ALA A 814 15.28 11.75 -25.28
C ALA A 814 13.76 11.65 -25.10
N PHE A 815 13.20 12.58 -24.34
CA PHE A 815 11.77 12.75 -24.13
C PHE A 815 11.34 14.15 -24.57
N GLY A 816 10.26 14.25 -25.34
CA GLY A 816 9.63 15.51 -25.69
C GLY A 816 8.88 16.09 -24.50
N VAL A 817 9.18 17.35 -24.17
CA VAL A 817 8.52 18.12 -23.12
C VAL A 817 8.06 19.46 -23.69
N ALA A 818 6.76 19.70 -23.69
CA ALA A 818 6.19 21.00 -24.03
C ALA A 818 5.93 21.81 -22.76
N ILE A 819 6.57 22.96 -22.62
CA ILE A 819 6.41 23.84 -21.46
C ILE A 819 5.15 24.67 -21.65
N SER A 820 4.30 24.73 -20.63
CA SER A 820 3.05 25.47 -20.71
C SER A 820 3.32 26.95 -21.02
N PRO A 821 2.59 27.59 -21.96
CA PRO A 821 2.67 29.03 -22.17
C PRO A 821 2.32 29.86 -20.93
N SER A 822 1.55 29.27 -19.99
CA SER A 822 1.18 29.86 -18.71
C SER A 822 2.00 29.30 -17.53
N ALA A 823 3.13 28.63 -17.80
CA ALA A 823 4.04 28.15 -16.76
C ALA A 823 4.44 29.30 -15.82
N ASP A 824 4.31 29.09 -14.52
CA ASP A 824 4.64 30.09 -13.49
C ASP A 824 6.15 30.05 -13.20
N PRO A 825 6.92 31.10 -13.55
CA PRO A 825 8.37 31.11 -13.36
C PRO A 825 8.84 31.12 -11.89
N SER A 826 7.93 31.31 -10.93
CA SER A 826 8.25 31.20 -9.51
C SER A 826 8.33 29.75 -9.03
N LEU A 827 7.80 28.81 -9.81
CA LEU A 827 7.79 27.38 -9.53
C LEU A 827 8.68 26.63 -10.53
N PRO A 828 9.38 25.55 -10.12
CA PRO A 828 10.11 24.71 -11.04
C PRO A 828 9.17 23.77 -11.83
N LEU A 829 9.62 23.35 -13.01
CA LEU A 829 9.15 22.12 -13.63
C LEU A 829 9.85 20.95 -12.93
N GLU A 830 9.11 20.23 -12.09
CA GLU A 830 9.61 19.05 -11.40
C GLU A 830 9.43 17.80 -12.26
N LEU A 831 10.56 17.22 -12.66
CA LEU A 831 10.61 15.93 -13.36
C LEU A 831 11.25 14.88 -12.46
N GLU A 832 10.85 13.63 -12.59
CA GLU A 832 11.49 12.49 -11.92
C GLU A 832 12.02 11.53 -12.99
N LEU A 833 13.34 11.35 -13.02
CA LEU A 833 14.02 10.44 -13.95
C LEU A 833 14.45 9.19 -13.19
N THR A 834 13.94 8.03 -13.61
CA THR A 834 14.36 6.72 -13.11
C THR A 834 15.07 5.96 -14.21
N VAL A 835 16.28 5.47 -13.95
CA VAL A 835 17.00 4.57 -14.85
C VAL A 835 17.35 3.29 -14.12
N GLY A 836 16.91 2.14 -14.64
CA GLY A 836 17.10 0.86 -13.96
C GLY A 836 16.85 -0.36 -14.81
N ASP A 837 17.13 -1.52 -14.24
CA ASP A 837 16.82 -2.84 -14.78
C ASP A 837 15.49 -3.33 -14.21
N ALA A 838 14.50 -3.56 -15.06
CA ALA A 838 13.17 -3.95 -14.62
C ALA A 838 13.09 -5.41 -14.12
N THR A 839 14.04 -6.27 -14.51
CA THR A 839 14.09 -7.68 -14.08
C THR A 839 14.74 -7.81 -12.70
N LEU A 840 15.86 -7.13 -12.49
CA LEU A 840 16.63 -7.17 -11.24
C LEU A 840 16.16 -6.13 -10.22
N ARG A 841 15.32 -5.17 -10.63
CA ARG A 841 14.80 -4.06 -9.81
C ARG A 841 15.91 -3.20 -9.21
N GLU A 842 17.00 -3.02 -9.97
CA GLU A 842 18.13 -2.16 -9.62
C GLU A 842 18.09 -0.90 -10.46
N GLY A 843 18.18 0.27 -9.84
CA GLY A 843 18.14 1.52 -10.58
C GLY A 843 18.65 2.69 -9.76
N VAL A 844 18.63 3.84 -10.40
CA VAL A 844 18.80 5.15 -9.76
C VAL A 844 17.63 6.03 -10.18
N ASP A 845 17.11 6.78 -9.23
CA ASP A 845 16.12 7.81 -9.45
C ASP A 845 16.60 9.16 -8.90
N ASP A 846 16.15 10.24 -9.54
CA ASP A 846 16.37 11.59 -9.03
C ASP A 846 15.22 12.52 -9.42
N LYS A 847 14.93 13.49 -8.55
CA LYS A 847 13.97 14.56 -8.79
C LYS A 847 14.71 15.80 -9.26
N LEU A 848 14.31 16.30 -10.42
CA LEU A 848 14.99 17.34 -11.16
C LEU A 848 14.11 18.60 -11.18
N PRO A 849 14.32 19.55 -10.24
CA PRO A 849 13.62 20.83 -10.27
C PRO A 849 14.25 21.74 -11.33
N LEU A 850 13.70 21.72 -12.54
CA LEU A 850 14.16 22.57 -13.63
C LEU A 850 13.51 23.94 -13.52
N ARG A 851 14.31 25.00 -13.42
CA ARG A 851 13.77 26.37 -13.32
C ARG A 851 13.19 26.84 -14.65
N VAL A 852 11.95 27.33 -14.61
CA VAL A 852 11.31 28.01 -15.74
C VAL A 852 11.71 29.48 -15.73
N LEU A 853 12.38 29.96 -16.78
CA LEU A 853 12.94 31.33 -16.83
C LEU A 853 12.26 32.16 -17.93
N PRO A 854 11.73 33.36 -17.64
CA PRO A 854 11.06 34.16 -18.65
C PRO A 854 12.04 35.09 -19.39
N GLY A 855 11.86 35.24 -20.70
CA GLY A 855 12.39 36.37 -21.48
C GLY A 855 13.90 36.36 -21.71
N ARG A 856 14.51 35.20 -21.95
CA ARG A 856 15.95 35.09 -22.26
C ARG A 856 16.20 35.28 -23.77
N PRO A 857 17.32 35.94 -24.16
CA PRO A 857 17.67 36.10 -25.57
C PRO A 857 18.06 34.76 -26.19
N ALA A 858 17.66 34.55 -27.45
CA ALA A 858 18.06 33.38 -28.21
C ALA A 858 19.59 33.28 -28.38
N ALA A 859 20.08 32.04 -28.41
CA ALA A 859 21.47 31.77 -28.69
C ALA A 859 21.81 32.12 -30.14
N VAL A 860 22.86 32.91 -30.33
CA VAL A 860 23.33 33.36 -31.65
C VAL A 860 24.67 32.72 -31.96
N GLU A 861 24.81 32.11 -33.14
CA GLU A 861 26.10 31.54 -33.58
C GLU A 861 27.19 32.62 -33.67
N LEU A 862 28.39 32.27 -33.22
CA LEU A 862 29.55 33.16 -33.26
C LEU A 862 30.32 33.03 -34.57
N ASP A 863 30.81 34.18 -35.07
CA ASP A 863 31.73 34.24 -36.20
C ASP A 863 33.06 33.56 -35.87
N ALA A 864 33.75 33.03 -36.90
CA ALA A 864 35.00 32.28 -36.72
C ALA A 864 36.08 33.05 -35.91
N ALA A 865 36.15 34.37 -36.06
CA ALA A 865 37.08 35.23 -35.33
C ALA A 865 36.74 35.34 -33.82
N GLN A 866 35.50 35.06 -33.44
CA GLN A 866 34.99 35.19 -32.07
C GLN A 866 34.92 33.83 -31.34
N ARG A 867 35.21 32.70 -32.00
CA ARG A 867 35.03 31.38 -31.38
C ARG A 867 36.10 31.03 -30.36
N ARG A 868 37.35 31.41 -30.60
CA ARG A 868 38.47 31.02 -29.73
C ARG A 868 38.52 31.89 -28.49
N ARG A 869 38.47 31.25 -27.32
CA ARG A 869 38.52 31.88 -26.00
C ARG A 869 39.54 31.17 -25.11
N ARG A 870 40.20 31.90 -24.23
CA ARG A 870 41.14 31.37 -23.22
C ARG A 870 40.57 31.64 -21.83
N VAL A 871 40.60 30.65 -20.96
CA VAL A 871 40.23 30.78 -19.55
C VAL A 871 41.18 31.74 -18.85
N LEU A 872 40.63 32.70 -18.11
CA LEU A 872 41.40 33.69 -17.36
C LEU A 872 42.34 33.04 -16.32
N ALA A 873 43.38 33.76 -15.92
CA ALA A 873 44.38 33.27 -14.98
C ALA A 873 43.87 33.19 -13.52
N ASP A 874 42.74 33.82 -13.23
CA ASP A 874 42.25 34.08 -11.87
C ASP A 874 41.51 32.88 -11.24
N GLY A 875 41.28 31.81 -12.01
CA GLY A 875 40.67 30.58 -11.51
C GLY A 875 40.17 29.65 -12.63
N PRO A 876 39.79 28.41 -12.31
CA PRO A 876 39.17 27.52 -13.28
C PRO A 876 37.80 28.06 -13.71
N ALA A 877 37.46 27.89 -14.99
CA ALA A 877 36.15 28.23 -15.52
C ALA A 877 35.22 27.01 -15.45
N ARG A 878 34.09 27.15 -14.75
CA ARG A 878 33.05 26.11 -14.67
C ARG A 878 32.19 26.12 -15.94
N LEU A 879 31.80 24.93 -16.39
CA LEU A 879 30.93 24.72 -17.53
C LEU A 879 29.59 24.15 -17.06
N TYR A 880 28.51 24.82 -17.44
CA TYR A 880 27.15 24.60 -16.95
C TYR A 880 26.30 23.90 -18.02
N ASN A 881 25.26 23.18 -17.58
CA ASN A 881 24.34 22.46 -18.46
C ASN A 881 23.45 23.40 -19.32
N GLY A 882 23.19 24.61 -18.84
CA GLY A 882 22.45 25.69 -19.51
C GLY A 882 23.08 27.06 -19.23
N ALA A 883 22.64 28.09 -19.95
CA ALA A 883 23.17 29.47 -19.88
C ALA A 883 22.76 30.25 -18.61
N ASP A 884 22.86 29.61 -17.44
CA ASP A 884 22.60 30.22 -16.14
C ASP A 884 23.41 29.54 -15.03
N ALA A 885 23.81 30.32 -14.02
CA ALA A 885 24.59 29.81 -12.90
C ALA A 885 23.79 28.87 -11.99
N SER A 886 22.45 28.88 -12.06
CA SER A 886 21.60 27.93 -11.36
C SER A 886 21.58 26.55 -12.02
N SER A 887 22.06 26.41 -13.25
CA SER A 887 22.15 25.12 -13.92
C SER A 887 23.24 24.23 -13.28
N PRO A 888 23.13 22.88 -13.35
CA PRO A 888 24.19 22.00 -12.89
C PRO A 888 25.54 22.27 -13.60
N VAL A 889 26.63 22.22 -12.85
CA VAL A 889 28.00 22.26 -13.38
C VAL A 889 28.38 20.85 -13.84
N VAL A 890 28.86 20.73 -15.08
CA VAL A 890 29.17 19.44 -15.72
C VAL A 890 30.67 19.13 -15.66
N THR A 891 31.50 20.16 -15.86
CA THR A 891 32.96 20.05 -15.85
C THR A 891 33.59 21.42 -15.64
N GLN A 892 34.92 21.50 -15.57
CA GLN A 892 35.68 22.74 -15.46
C GLN A 892 36.92 22.73 -16.35
N LEU A 893 37.33 23.93 -16.78
CA LEU A 893 38.56 24.16 -17.52
C LEU A 893 39.58 24.89 -16.64
N ALA A 894 40.82 24.43 -16.66
CA ALA A 894 41.91 25.05 -15.91
C ALA A 894 42.31 26.41 -16.51
N PRO A 895 42.89 27.32 -15.71
CA PRO A 895 43.43 28.59 -16.17
C PRO A 895 44.34 28.45 -17.41
N GLY A 896 44.15 29.33 -18.40
CA GLY A 896 44.95 29.35 -19.63
C GLY A 896 44.56 28.31 -20.69
N GLN A 897 43.65 27.38 -20.40
CA GLN A 897 43.11 26.47 -21.41
C GLN A 897 42.28 27.23 -22.46
N VAL A 898 42.33 26.77 -23.72
CA VAL A 898 41.61 27.37 -24.83
C VAL A 898 40.36 26.56 -25.14
N LEU A 899 39.22 27.22 -25.34
CA LEU A 899 37.97 26.61 -25.78
C LEU A 899 37.51 27.21 -27.11
N VAL A 900 36.57 26.53 -27.76
CA VAL A 900 35.95 26.97 -29.02
C VAL A 900 34.46 27.19 -28.79
N ALA A 901 34.10 28.43 -28.51
CA ALA A 901 32.71 28.87 -28.39
C ALA A 901 32.01 28.78 -29.76
N ARG A 902 30.76 28.32 -29.75
CA ARG A 902 29.91 28.13 -30.93
C ARG A 902 28.80 29.15 -31.02
N ALA A 903 28.20 29.46 -29.89
CA ALA A 903 27.09 30.40 -29.78
C ALA A 903 27.26 31.27 -28.53
N ALA A 904 26.49 32.35 -28.45
CA ALA A 904 26.35 33.17 -27.26
C ALA A 904 24.86 33.38 -26.94
N ALA A 905 24.51 33.30 -25.67
CA ALA A 905 23.18 33.64 -25.14
C ALA A 905 23.38 34.67 -24.02
N GLY A 906 23.11 35.95 -24.32
CA GLY A 906 23.52 37.05 -23.45
C GLY A 906 25.05 37.06 -23.23
N ASP A 907 25.47 37.10 -21.97
CA ASP A 907 26.89 37.09 -21.57
C ASP A 907 27.48 35.67 -21.47
N TRP A 908 26.72 34.63 -21.82
CA TRP A 908 27.17 33.23 -21.76
C TRP A 908 27.65 32.74 -23.12
N LEU A 909 28.71 31.93 -23.12
CA LEU A 909 29.29 31.34 -24.32
C LEU A 909 29.10 29.82 -24.31
N ALA A 910 28.58 29.27 -25.41
CA ALA A 910 28.30 27.84 -25.55
C ALA A 910 29.46 27.09 -26.20
N VAL A 911 29.78 25.90 -25.73
CA VAL A 911 30.81 24.99 -26.26
C VAL A 911 30.16 23.64 -26.56
N ASP A 912 30.47 23.03 -27.70
CA ASP A 912 29.97 21.69 -28.01
C ASP A 912 30.53 20.67 -27.00
N ALA A 913 29.65 19.88 -26.38
CA ALA A 913 30.05 18.77 -25.55
C ALA A 913 30.39 17.54 -26.41
N PRO A 914 31.08 16.51 -25.85
CA PRO A 914 31.26 15.23 -26.53
C PRO A 914 29.94 14.52 -26.83
N GLU A 915 28.90 14.76 -26.03
CA GLU A 915 27.60 14.12 -26.18
C GLU A 915 26.82 14.75 -27.35
N PRO A 916 26.17 13.93 -28.19
CA PRO A 916 25.44 14.44 -29.35
C PRO A 916 24.33 15.42 -28.95
N GLY A 917 24.28 16.57 -29.62
CA GLY A 917 23.26 17.59 -29.39
C GLY A 917 23.39 18.39 -28.08
N ARG A 918 24.42 18.15 -27.25
CA ARG A 918 24.64 18.88 -25.98
C ARG A 918 25.58 20.07 -26.16
N ARG A 919 25.22 21.21 -25.55
CA ARG A 919 26.10 22.37 -25.34
C ARG A 919 26.38 22.54 -23.86
N LEU A 920 27.59 22.97 -23.53
CA LEU A 920 27.96 23.42 -22.20
C LEU A 920 28.23 24.93 -22.22
N TRP A 921 27.93 25.61 -21.13
CA TRP A 921 27.93 27.07 -21.06
C TRP A 921 28.95 27.60 -20.08
N VAL A 922 29.68 28.64 -20.46
CA VAL A 922 30.64 29.33 -19.60
C VAL A 922 30.31 30.82 -19.55
N PRO A 923 30.38 31.47 -18.37
CA PRO A 923 30.28 32.93 -18.28
C PRO A 923 31.36 33.61 -19.13
N GLY A 924 30.96 34.57 -19.96
CA GLY A 924 31.86 35.26 -20.88
C GLY A 924 32.92 36.11 -20.19
N ASP A 925 32.69 36.54 -18.95
CA ASP A 925 33.62 37.28 -18.10
C ASP A 925 34.75 36.40 -17.53
N LEU A 926 34.63 35.06 -17.59
CA LEU A 926 35.67 34.12 -17.19
C LEU A 926 36.65 33.75 -18.32
N VAL A 927 36.43 34.28 -19.53
CA VAL A 927 37.23 33.93 -20.70
C VAL A 927 37.55 35.13 -21.59
N GLU A 928 38.75 35.15 -22.18
CA GLU A 928 39.22 36.23 -23.07
C GLU A 928 39.44 35.73 -24.51
N PRO A 929 39.38 36.59 -25.55
CA PRO A 929 39.69 36.20 -26.93
C PRO A 929 41.11 35.61 -27.09
N ALA A 930 41.24 34.52 -27.85
CA ALA A 930 42.52 33.85 -28.08
C ALA A 930 42.82 33.65 -29.56
N SER A 931 44.03 34.03 -30.00
CA SER A 931 44.51 33.81 -31.39
C SER A 931 45.21 32.46 -31.58
N GLU A 932 45.82 31.91 -30.53
CA GLU A 932 46.66 30.69 -30.58
C GLU A 932 46.38 29.75 -29.39
N GLY A 933 46.70 28.45 -29.55
CA GLY A 933 46.54 27.40 -28.53
C GLY A 933 45.66 26.22 -28.99
N LYS A 934 45.92 25.02 -28.46
CA LYS A 934 45.11 23.82 -28.75
C LYS A 934 43.83 23.87 -27.93
N ALA A 935 42.68 23.64 -28.57
CA ALA A 935 41.41 23.54 -27.86
C ALA A 935 41.49 22.40 -26.82
N ALA A 936 41.05 22.68 -25.61
CA ALA A 936 40.96 21.71 -24.54
C ALA A 936 39.96 20.61 -24.94
N SER A 937 40.32 19.36 -24.65
CA SER A 937 39.34 18.28 -24.70
C SER A 937 38.48 18.41 -23.45
N LEU A 938 37.18 18.61 -23.64
CA LEU A 938 36.23 18.49 -22.55
C LEU A 938 36.22 17.03 -22.11
N ARG A 939 36.48 16.79 -20.83
CA ARG A 939 36.32 15.50 -20.18
C ARG A 939 35.30 15.68 -19.08
N ARG A 940 34.40 14.70 -18.98
CA ARG A 940 33.48 14.60 -17.86
C ARG A 940 34.23 13.95 -16.70
N ASP A 941 34.21 14.59 -15.53
CA ASP A 941 34.86 14.06 -14.33
C ASP A 941 33.97 13.05 -13.59
N HIS A 942 32.65 13.28 -13.60
CA HIS A 942 31.62 12.45 -12.96
C HIS A 942 30.27 12.66 -13.66
N ARG A 943 29.31 11.76 -13.44
CA ARG A 943 27.93 11.92 -13.92
C ARG A 943 27.10 12.72 -12.91
N MET A 944 26.05 13.38 -13.37
CA MET A 944 25.25 14.26 -12.51
C MET A 944 24.39 13.49 -11.50
N ILE A 945 23.94 12.29 -11.87
CA ILE A 945 23.22 11.35 -11.02
C ILE A 945 24.10 10.11 -10.88
N ASP A 946 24.76 9.94 -9.74
CA ASP A 946 25.69 8.83 -9.49
C ASP A 946 25.50 8.34 -8.05
N PRO A 947 24.94 7.14 -7.82
CA PRO A 947 24.77 6.62 -6.47
C PRO A 947 26.11 6.40 -5.75
N PRO A 948 26.18 6.60 -4.43
CA PRO A 948 27.35 6.23 -3.64
C PRO A 948 27.76 4.77 -3.83
N GLU A 949 29.07 4.52 -3.80
CA GLU A 949 29.62 3.17 -3.72
C GLU A 949 29.64 2.68 -2.27
N LEU A 950 29.40 1.39 -2.07
CA LEU A 950 29.40 0.75 -0.77
C LEU A 950 30.27 -0.50 -0.81
N GLU A 951 31.30 -0.52 0.04
CA GLU A 951 32.16 -1.69 0.27
C GLU A 951 31.86 -2.25 1.66
N LEU A 952 31.46 -3.52 1.74
CA LEU A 952 31.13 -4.20 3.00
C LEU A 952 32.17 -5.24 3.39
N SER A 953 32.34 -5.42 4.70
CA SER A 953 33.11 -6.55 5.24
C SER A 953 32.28 -7.84 5.14
N PRO A 954 32.90 -9.01 4.88
CA PRO A 954 32.20 -10.28 4.85
C PRO A 954 31.48 -10.59 6.18
N ILE A 955 30.30 -11.21 6.09
CA ILE A 955 29.49 -11.62 7.24
C ILE A 955 29.51 -13.15 7.37
N GLY A 956 29.80 -13.66 8.57
CA GLY A 956 30.04 -15.09 8.82
C GLY A 956 31.49 -15.51 8.57
N GLU A 957 31.90 -16.69 9.05
CA GLU A 957 33.30 -17.16 8.97
C GLU A 957 33.81 -17.33 7.53
N ASP A 958 32.91 -17.62 6.59
CA ASP A 958 33.17 -17.88 5.17
C ASP A 958 32.50 -16.87 4.23
N GLY A 959 31.87 -15.80 4.78
CA GLY A 959 31.09 -14.86 3.98
C GLY A 959 29.72 -15.38 3.55
N SER A 960 29.28 -16.55 4.04
CA SER A 960 27.98 -17.15 3.68
C SER A 960 26.76 -16.40 4.20
N GLY A 961 26.94 -15.39 5.07
CA GLY A 961 25.84 -14.74 5.78
C GLY A 961 25.23 -15.61 6.89
N VAL A 962 25.83 -16.76 7.21
CA VAL A 962 25.40 -17.63 8.32
C VAL A 962 26.15 -17.29 9.60
N VAL A 963 25.41 -17.08 10.69
CA VAL A 963 25.95 -16.76 12.02
C VAL A 963 25.21 -17.52 13.11
N SER A 964 25.80 -17.64 14.29
CA SER A 964 25.16 -18.23 15.49
C SER A 964 24.82 -17.20 16.57
N GLY A 965 25.38 -15.99 16.51
CA GLY A 965 25.15 -14.95 17.50
C GLY A 965 23.79 -14.26 17.37
N GLU A 966 23.20 -13.84 18.50
CA GLU A 966 21.99 -13.01 18.54
C GLU A 966 22.21 -11.59 17.99
N ARG A 967 23.47 -11.18 17.83
CA ARG A 967 23.85 -9.91 17.21
C ARG A 967 25.01 -10.15 16.26
N VAL A 968 25.05 -9.36 15.19
CA VAL A 968 26.13 -9.37 14.22
C VAL A 968 26.58 -7.95 13.93
N LYS A 969 27.88 -7.80 13.71
CA LYS A 969 28.47 -6.52 13.35
C LYS A 969 28.50 -6.37 11.83
N VAL A 970 27.86 -5.34 11.32
CA VAL A 970 27.83 -4.98 9.89
C VAL A 970 28.70 -3.75 9.69
N GLU A 971 29.82 -3.92 8.99
CA GLU A 971 30.84 -2.87 8.80
C GLU A 971 31.12 -2.64 7.33
N GLY A 972 31.36 -1.38 6.97
CA GLY A 972 31.67 -1.01 5.61
C GLY A 972 32.17 0.42 5.47
N ILE A 973 32.48 0.77 4.22
CA ILE A 973 32.88 2.12 3.86
C ILE A 973 32.09 2.55 2.63
N ALA A 974 31.37 3.66 2.77
CA ALA A 974 30.69 4.34 1.69
C ALA A 974 31.62 5.37 1.03
N ARG A 975 31.53 5.53 -0.29
CA ARG A 975 32.32 6.49 -1.07
C ARG A 975 31.46 7.19 -2.11
N HIS A 976 31.72 8.47 -2.33
CA HIS A 976 31.11 9.22 -3.40
C HIS A 976 32.03 10.34 -3.87
N HIS A 977 31.94 10.74 -5.15
CA HIS A 977 32.89 11.69 -5.72
C HIS A 977 32.70 13.13 -5.21
N THR A 978 31.48 13.50 -4.78
CA THR A 978 31.20 14.78 -4.12
C THR A 978 31.19 14.63 -2.61
N ARG A 979 30.25 13.85 -2.09
CA ARG A 979 30.00 13.69 -0.66
C ARG A 979 29.16 12.43 -0.40
N VAL A 980 29.46 11.74 0.68
CA VAL A 980 28.54 10.79 1.33
C VAL A 980 27.89 11.54 2.49
N ARG A 981 26.56 11.71 2.47
CA ARG A 981 25.79 12.43 3.49
C ARG A 981 25.61 11.59 4.74
N ASP A 982 25.12 10.36 4.61
CA ASP A 982 24.90 9.46 5.73
C ASP A 982 24.74 7.99 5.33
N VAL A 983 24.76 7.13 6.36
CA VAL A 983 24.46 5.70 6.29
C VAL A 983 23.35 5.38 7.29
N VAL A 984 22.34 4.63 6.82
CA VAL A 984 21.25 4.09 7.63
C VAL A 984 21.28 2.56 7.54
N VAL A 985 21.07 1.87 8.66
CA VAL A 985 20.88 0.40 8.67
C VAL A 985 19.55 0.07 9.33
N THR A 986 18.73 -0.69 8.61
CA THR A 986 17.49 -1.29 9.13
C THR A 986 17.60 -2.81 9.16
N VAL A 987 16.83 -3.44 10.04
CA VAL A 987 16.69 -4.88 10.11
C VAL A 987 15.22 -5.26 10.21
N ARG A 988 14.87 -6.37 9.58
CA ARG A 988 13.57 -7.02 9.68
C ARG A 988 13.78 -8.53 9.75
N ALA A 989 13.30 -9.16 10.81
CA ALA A 989 13.28 -10.62 10.91
C ALA A 989 12.35 -11.22 9.85
N SER A 990 12.64 -12.44 9.39
CA SER A 990 11.70 -13.20 8.56
C SER A 990 10.42 -13.53 9.31
N GLY A 991 9.32 -13.64 8.55
CA GLY A 991 8.01 -14.01 9.06
C GLY A 991 6.95 -12.91 8.92
N PRO A 992 5.67 -13.30 9.03
CA PRO A 992 4.56 -12.36 8.90
C PRO A 992 4.60 -11.33 10.02
N ALA A 993 4.30 -10.07 9.67
CA ALA A 993 4.14 -8.94 10.59
C ALA A 993 5.36 -8.58 11.48
N GLN A 994 6.57 -9.05 11.18
CA GLN A 994 7.78 -8.54 11.82
C GLN A 994 8.03 -7.09 11.39
N PRO A 995 8.07 -6.12 12.32
CA PRO A 995 8.29 -4.72 11.98
C PRO A 995 9.72 -4.52 11.49
N GLU A 996 9.87 -3.66 10.49
CA GLU A 996 11.18 -3.14 10.14
C GLU A 996 11.63 -2.16 11.22
N ARG A 997 12.90 -2.24 11.62
CA ARG A 997 13.46 -1.37 12.66
C ARG A 997 14.74 -0.73 12.16
N LYS A 998 14.86 0.58 12.34
CA LYS A 998 16.12 1.28 12.16
C LYS A 998 17.01 1.01 13.37
N VAL A 999 18.18 0.44 13.13
CA VAL A 999 19.12 0.03 14.20
C VAL A 999 20.40 0.86 14.21
N PHE A 1000 20.63 1.64 13.15
CA PHE A 1000 21.81 2.48 13.05
C PHE A 1000 21.58 3.69 12.15
N TYR A 1001 22.20 4.81 12.52
CA TYR A 1001 22.30 6.02 11.73
C TYR A 1001 23.66 6.68 11.95
N LEU A 1002 24.31 7.12 10.87
CA LEU A 1002 25.55 7.89 10.93
C LEU A 1002 25.58 8.97 9.86
N ALA A 1003 25.64 10.24 10.28
CA ALA A 1003 25.84 11.38 9.41
C ALA A 1003 27.32 11.73 9.20
N ASN A 1004 27.69 12.10 7.97
CA ASN A 1004 28.99 12.67 7.69
C ASN A 1004 29.02 14.16 8.05
N ARG A 1005 29.84 14.49 9.05
CA ARG A 1005 30.04 15.86 9.54
C ARG A 1005 30.85 16.71 8.56
N ALA A 1006 31.64 16.10 7.69
CA ALA A 1006 32.38 16.83 6.66
C ALA A 1006 31.43 17.23 5.52
N LEU A 1007 31.41 18.53 5.21
CA LEU A 1007 30.60 19.09 4.12
C LEU A 1007 31.38 19.16 2.79
N GLU A 1008 32.71 19.33 2.87
CA GLU A 1008 33.60 19.46 1.71
C GLU A 1008 34.95 18.78 1.96
N GLY A 1009 35.74 18.61 0.90
CA GLY A 1009 37.07 17.99 0.96
C GLY A 1009 37.04 16.47 0.92
N GLU A 1010 38.20 15.83 1.13
CA GLU A 1010 38.33 14.37 1.02
C GLU A 1010 37.57 13.60 2.11
N GLU A 1011 37.43 14.18 3.31
CA GLU A 1011 36.65 13.58 4.40
C GLU A 1011 35.14 13.55 4.10
N ALA A 1012 34.63 14.49 3.28
CA ALA A 1012 33.23 14.49 2.87
C ALA A 1012 32.92 13.34 1.90
N LYS A 1013 33.91 12.87 1.13
CA LYS A 1013 33.76 11.87 0.07
C LYS A 1013 33.72 10.42 0.57
N SER A 1014 33.96 10.17 1.85
CA SER A 1014 34.04 8.81 2.40
C SER A 1014 33.45 8.76 3.80
N LEU A 1015 32.68 7.72 4.12
CA LEU A 1015 32.11 7.50 5.45
C LEU A 1015 32.24 6.01 5.83
N GLY A 1016 33.07 5.72 6.83
CA GLY A 1016 33.16 4.38 7.43
C GLY A 1016 32.13 4.21 8.53
N PHE A 1017 31.48 3.05 8.60
CA PHE A 1017 30.46 2.75 9.60
C PHE A 1017 30.59 1.34 10.17
N SER A 1018 29.97 1.14 11.34
CA SER A 1018 29.94 -0.13 12.07
C SER A 1018 28.64 -0.20 12.86
N ALA A 1019 27.68 -1.01 12.39
CA ALA A 1019 26.38 -1.20 13.02
C ALA A 1019 26.32 -2.54 13.77
N GLU A 1020 25.78 -2.53 14.98
CA GLU A 1020 25.43 -3.75 15.72
C GLU A 1020 23.98 -4.13 15.43
N VAL A 1021 23.77 -5.16 14.63
CA VAL A 1021 22.45 -5.58 14.15
C VAL A 1021 21.94 -6.75 15.00
N PRO A 1022 20.79 -6.62 15.69
CA PRO A 1022 20.13 -7.73 16.37
C PRO A 1022 19.50 -8.70 15.36
N LEU A 1023 19.56 -10.00 15.65
CA LEU A 1023 19.07 -11.06 14.78
C LEU A 1023 18.06 -11.96 15.52
N ALA A 1024 16.92 -12.21 14.88
CA ALA A 1024 16.00 -13.27 15.27
C ALA A 1024 16.47 -14.63 14.72
N ALA A 1025 15.83 -15.72 15.18
CA ALA A 1025 16.06 -17.07 14.65
C ALA A 1025 15.79 -17.12 13.15
N GLY A 1026 16.60 -17.86 12.40
CA GLY A 1026 16.44 -18.00 10.95
C GLY A 1026 16.89 -16.76 10.18
N SER A 1027 16.22 -16.49 9.05
CA SER A 1027 16.65 -15.46 8.12
C SER A 1027 16.26 -14.04 8.59
N ASN A 1028 17.16 -13.08 8.42
CA ASN A 1028 16.96 -11.68 8.78
C ASN A 1028 17.36 -10.80 7.59
N ARG A 1029 16.47 -9.90 7.18
CA ARG A 1029 16.72 -8.92 6.13
C ARG A 1029 17.36 -7.67 6.73
N VAL A 1030 18.58 -7.36 6.32
CA VAL A 1030 19.28 -6.12 6.70
C VAL A 1030 19.37 -5.23 5.49
N GLN A 1031 18.85 -4.00 5.58
CA GLN A 1031 19.00 -3.02 4.50
C GLN A 1031 19.95 -1.93 4.94
N ILE A 1032 20.91 -1.62 4.06
CA ILE A 1032 21.88 -0.54 4.22
C ILE A 1032 21.57 0.50 3.16
N LEU A 1033 21.30 1.71 3.62
CA LEU A 1033 21.01 2.85 2.79
C LEU A 1033 22.15 3.87 2.90
N VAL A 1034 22.75 4.23 1.77
CA VAL A 1034 23.82 5.22 1.68
C VAL A 1034 23.36 6.35 0.79
N ARG A 1035 23.47 7.59 1.27
CA ARG A 1035 22.96 8.76 0.54
C ARG A 1035 24.06 9.76 0.24
N ASP A 1036 24.04 10.38 -0.93
CA ASP A 1036 24.80 11.62 -1.17
C ASP A 1036 23.93 12.86 -0.86
N HIS A 1037 22.62 12.77 -1.13
CA HIS A 1037 21.57 13.73 -0.81
C HIS A 1037 20.19 13.01 -0.68
N ASP A 1038 19.09 13.76 -0.65
CA ASP A 1038 17.76 13.21 -0.27
C ASP A 1038 17.18 12.17 -1.24
N LYS A 1039 17.68 12.08 -2.48
CA LYS A 1039 17.07 11.23 -3.53
C LYS A 1039 18.05 10.31 -4.24
N VAL A 1040 19.30 10.70 -4.44
CA VAL A 1040 20.31 9.77 -4.97
C VAL A 1040 20.87 8.92 -3.83
N GLU A 1041 20.47 7.65 -3.85
CA GLU A 1041 20.83 6.70 -2.81
C GLU A 1041 21.30 5.37 -3.39
N ARG A 1042 22.14 4.69 -2.61
CA ARG A 1042 22.46 3.28 -2.81
C ARG A 1042 21.80 2.47 -1.70
N ARG A 1043 20.81 1.67 -2.07
CA ARG A 1043 20.25 0.64 -1.22
C ARG A 1043 21.00 -0.68 -1.45
N HIS A 1044 21.38 -1.33 -0.37
CA HIS A 1044 22.00 -2.65 -0.40
C HIS A 1044 21.27 -3.55 0.59
N GLU A 1045 20.78 -4.69 0.11
CA GLU A 1045 20.07 -5.66 0.93
C GLU A 1045 20.97 -6.88 1.18
N LEU A 1046 21.03 -7.28 2.44
CA LEU A 1046 21.72 -8.47 2.92
C LEU A 1046 20.72 -9.38 3.63
N TRP A 1047 20.87 -10.69 3.44
CA TRP A 1047 20.17 -11.67 4.25
C TRP A 1047 21.17 -12.39 5.16
N ILE A 1048 20.90 -12.36 6.45
CA ILE A 1048 21.74 -12.96 7.48
C ILE A 1048 20.92 -14.06 8.14
N PHE A 1049 21.40 -15.30 8.02
CA PHE A 1049 20.76 -16.46 8.62
C PHE A 1049 21.37 -16.76 9.98
N ARG A 1050 20.58 -16.63 11.04
CA ARG A 1050 20.95 -17.05 12.39
C ARG A 1050 20.60 -18.53 12.54
N ALA A 1051 21.61 -19.39 12.58
CA ALA A 1051 21.42 -20.79 12.90
C ALA A 1051 21.01 -20.91 14.38
N ASP A 1052 19.95 -21.68 14.64
CA ASP A 1052 19.66 -22.12 16.00
C ASP A 1052 20.66 -23.21 16.40
N ASP A 1053 21.21 -23.12 17.61
CA ASP A 1053 22.17 -24.07 18.19
C ASP A 1053 21.55 -25.44 18.51
#